data_AF-A0A1Y2BSV3-F1
#
_entry.id   AF-A0A1Y2BSV3-F1
#
_cell.length_a   1.000
_cell.length_b   1.000
_cell.length_c   1.000
_cell.angle_alpha   90.00
_cell.angle_beta   90.00
_cell.angle_gamma   90.00
#
_symmetry.space_group_name_H-M   'P 1'
#
loop_
_entity.id
_entity.type
_entity.pdbx_description
1 polymer ?
#
loop_
_entity_poly.entity_id
_entity_poly.type
_entity_poly.pdbx_seq_one_letter_code
_entity_poly.pdbx_strand_id
1 'polypeptide(L)'
;MPPRKSKRVIAASNTNEIEGPGICGLPTELFDEVCLYLKPVDILNLGCVNRRLASLTTAESRIWTVLYQSSELPPIPQSMSQLVTAKKVLALISRVGCAFCPTKSKQVDWQTLQRLCSKCMKKRRNLEPAIVGDEFRDWSKEMKESQNISESDRRFQLEVVRIQRKRDIIDRFATMDPPITEEILECCSEFHRVCNVATPLTNRVFTNVLRTLGPNIKAIRVIATIIEWYLLLHAEAMEGIPEQWSNYMNVDTLIGSRCFRYTAEERAYYSKFHILAFDILKDYAWNDVFPTFDSSPYLKEIKDVVCDPYERFCNAEKDLLRRLPHLEQELAEIKNSPLSMSEVILKFVDRDTSVIEYEEMVKEKLIVERIHKVIIQFPSITFSPVFKIKTLGATEWFSRNRQFFDIKTDSWDEVAAKASWETWNTIMTARKASIYRHIIINCKPALLQDVPDRYAADMNYHIDHFEGLQEWPLLADFDTTALCLVRWDLWEAFNVIDYSEPSYCFRGLDVLKEEANNELTAIAEEYNESKCLETFARFYNQKRVMAVSEGDVIMEEYFESKGMNYTTGFQDMNTYSRWNQVMMNRLQNVAEKLCPQLPLRCFFMLLQEVQGNGKEADFKNARLLLEYLLPSNKSFNTSKAIKKFESYLNKLVDHLSIHWMNEDGDSITENSLDSMQ
;
A
#
# COMPACT_ATOMS: atom_id res chain seq x y z
N MET A 1 -26.36 96.61 -21.19
CA MET A 1 -27.08 96.29 -19.93
C MET A 1 -28.57 96.46 -20.18
N PRO A 2 -29.51 95.72 -19.53
CA PRO A 2 -29.54 94.35 -18.99
C PRO A 2 -30.57 93.47 -19.78
N PRO A 3 -30.93 92.20 -19.44
CA PRO A 3 -30.78 91.54 -18.13
C PRO A 3 -30.12 90.15 -18.10
N ARG A 4 -29.29 89.98 -17.06
CA ARG A 4 -29.25 88.77 -16.23
C ARG A 4 -30.49 88.74 -15.32
N LYS A 5 -31.13 87.56 -15.22
CA LYS A 5 -31.93 86.96 -14.11
C LYS A 5 -32.63 85.75 -14.76
N SER A 6 -32.67 84.52 -14.26
CA SER A 6 -32.52 83.97 -12.92
C SER A 6 -32.24 82.46 -13.04
N LYS A 7 -31.47 81.90 -12.11
CA LYS A 7 -31.49 80.46 -11.82
C LYS A 7 -32.93 80.01 -11.57
N ARG A 8 -33.33 78.89 -12.18
CA ARG A 8 -34.28 77.94 -11.60
C ARG A 8 -33.62 76.56 -11.68
N VAL A 9 -33.12 76.11 -10.53
CA VAL A 9 -32.78 74.71 -10.28
C VAL A 9 -34.00 74.11 -9.60
N ILE A 10 -34.68 73.17 -10.27
CA ILE A 10 -35.42 72.02 -9.73
C ILE A 10 -35.42 71.00 -10.89
N ALA A 11 -34.46 70.09 -10.98
CA ALA A 11 -34.34 68.76 -10.36
C ALA A 11 -34.60 67.64 -11.40
N ALA A 12 -33.59 66.80 -11.56
CA ALA A 12 -33.48 65.51 -12.25
C ALA A 12 -34.61 65.04 -13.18
N SER A 13 -34.28 64.94 -14.47
CA SER A 13 -34.70 63.82 -15.32
C SER A 13 -33.48 63.35 -16.10
N ASN A 14 -32.85 62.29 -15.59
CA ASN A 14 -31.89 61.48 -16.32
C ASN A 14 -32.63 60.76 -17.44
N THR A 15 -32.55 61.28 -18.66
CA THR A 15 -32.69 60.49 -19.89
C THR A 15 -31.89 61.18 -20.99
N ASN A 16 -30.58 60.95 -21.00
CA ASN A 16 -29.85 61.01 -22.25
C ASN A 16 -30.34 59.81 -23.07
N GLU A 17 -31.24 60.08 -24.02
CA GLU A 17 -31.54 59.17 -25.12
C GLU A 17 -30.25 58.97 -25.92
N ILE A 18 -29.54 57.89 -25.60
CA ILE A 18 -28.51 57.32 -26.46
C ILE A 18 -29.24 56.47 -27.49
N GLU A 19 -29.78 57.09 -28.54
CA GLU A 19 -30.10 56.38 -29.78
C GLU A 19 -28.79 56.01 -30.51
N GLY A 20 -28.10 55.00 -29.98
CA GLY A 20 -27.04 54.31 -30.70
C GLY A 20 -27.60 53.21 -31.61
N PRO A 21 -26.85 52.76 -32.64
CA PRO A 21 -27.28 51.73 -33.60
C PRO A 21 -27.41 50.31 -32.98
N GLY A 22 -27.13 50.14 -31.69
CA GLY A 22 -27.24 48.88 -30.94
C GLY A 22 -28.63 48.51 -30.40
N ILE A 23 -28.91 47.21 -30.25
CA ILE A 23 -30.07 46.69 -29.51
C ILE A 23 -29.87 47.03 -28.03
N CYS A 24 -30.75 47.86 -27.44
CA CYS A 24 -30.65 48.24 -26.03
C CYS A 24 -29.26 48.78 -25.63
N GLY A 25 -28.54 49.43 -26.55
CA GLY A 25 -27.19 49.95 -26.32
C GLY A 25 -26.04 48.95 -26.56
N LEU A 26 -26.32 47.70 -26.97
CA LEU A 26 -25.29 46.71 -27.33
C LEU A 26 -24.76 46.90 -28.76
N PRO A 27 -23.43 46.97 -28.96
CA PRO A 27 -22.81 46.89 -30.28
C PRO A 27 -23.29 45.67 -31.08
N THR A 28 -23.46 45.84 -32.39
CA THR A 28 -23.94 44.77 -33.30
C THR A 28 -23.01 43.56 -33.28
N GLU A 29 -21.71 43.78 -33.09
CA GLU A 29 -20.70 42.73 -33.00
C GLU A 29 -20.88 41.84 -31.76
N LEU A 30 -21.32 42.42 -30.63
CA LEU A 30 -21.63 41.64 -29.42
C LEU A 30 -22.93 40.87 -29.59
N PHE A 31 -23.89 41.42 -30.32
CA PHE A 31 -25.12 40.70 -30.66
C PHE A 31 -24.84 39.51 -31.57
N ASP A 32 -24.00 39.68 -32.59
CA ASP A 32 -23.55 38.59 -33.47
C ASP A 32 -22.88 37.47 -32.67
N GLU A 33 -21.97 37.82 -31.74
CA GLU A 33 -21.30 36.87 -30.85
C GLU A 33 -22.30 36.11 -29.96
N VAL A 34 -23.26 36.82 -29.34
CA VAL A 34 -24.33 36.19 -28.54
C VAL A 34 -25.14 35.21 -29.39
N CYS A 35 -25.45 35.57 -30.63
CA CYS A 35 -26.16 34.70 -31.56
C CYS A 35 -25.38 33.41 -31.89
N LEU A 36 -24.05 33.39 -31.81
CA LEU A 36 -23.27 32.15 -32.01
C LEU A 36 -23.52 31.09 -30.93
N TYR A 37 -24.00 31.50 -29.76
CA TYR A 37 -24.34 30.61 -28.65
C TYR A 37 -25.80 30.14 -28.68
N LEU A 38 -26.62 30.66 -29.59
CA LEU A 38 -28.04 30.35 -29.69
C LEU A 38 -28.31 29.31 -30.77
N LYS A 39 -29.37 28.51 -30.61
CA LYS A 39 -29.80 27.59 -31.67
C LYS A 39 -30.39 28.40 -32.82
N PRO A 40 -30.27 27.94 -34.09
CA PRO A 40 -30.78 28.72 -35.22
C PRO A 40 -32.29 28.99 -35.14
N VAL A 41 -33.07 28.10 -34.50
CA VAL A 41 -34.52 28.34 -34.27
C VAL A 41 -34.78 29.53 -33.34
N ASP A 42 -33.94 29.74 -32.33
CA ASP A 42 -34.10 30.83 -31.36
C ASP A 42 -33.79 32.18 -32.02
N ILE A 43 -32.76 32.21 -32.87
CA ILE A 43 -32.40 33.39 -33.67
C ILE A 43 -33.49 33.72 -34.70
N LEU A 44 -34.06 32.69 -35.35
CA LEU A 44 -35.20 32.88 -36.25
C LEU A 44 -36.42 33.43 -35.53
N ASN A 45 -36.67 33.02 -34.29
CA ASN A 45 -37.78 33.52 -33.49
C ASN A 45 -37.50 34.95 -32.99
N LEU A 46 -36.27 35.25 -32.57
CA LEU A 46 -35.83 36.60 -32.18
C LEU A 46 -36.09 37.62 -33.30
N GLY A 47 -35.81 37.25 -34.55
CA GLY A 47 -36.14 38.08 -35.72
C GLY A 47 -37.64 38.35 -35.92
N CYS A 48 -38.53 37.52 -35.36
CA CYS A 48 -39.98 37.73 -35.42
C CYS A 48 -40.52 38.59 -34.27
N VAL A 49 -39.73 38.86 -33.22
CA VAL A 49 -40.19 39.57 -32.01
C VAL A 49 -40.13 41.09 -32.18
N ASN A 50 -39.21 41.63 -32.98
CA ASN A 50 -39.04 43.07 -33.14
C ASN A 50 -38.49 43.43 -34.53
N ARG A 51 -38.95 44.55 -35.11
CA ARG A 51 -38.52 45.04 -36.44
C ARG A 51 -37.01 45.27 -36.56
N ARG A 52 -36.34 45.70 -35.48
CA ARG A 52 -34.89 45.93 -35.42
C ARG A 52 -34.09 44.62 -35.32
N LEU A 53 -34.61 43.63 -34.58
CA LEU A 53 -34.05 42.28 -34.58
C LEU A 53 -34.24 41.61 -35.95
N ALA A 54 -35.37 41.88 -36.61
CA ALA A 54 -35.64 41.42 -37.96
C ALA A 54 -34.62 41.94 -38.97
N SER A 55 -34.17 43.21 -38.85
CA SER A 55 -33.16 43.79 -39.74
C SER A 55 -31.75 43.22 -39.53
N LEU A 56 -31.44 42.71 -38.33
CA LEU A 56 -30.14 42.10 -38.02
C LEU A 56 -30.09 40.59 -38.33
N THR A 57 -31.25 39.97 -38.50
CA THR A 57 -31.40 38.55 -38.82
C THR A 57 -31.90 38.32 -40.25
N THR A 58 -31.65 39.26 -41.16
CA THR A 58 -31.95 39.14 -42.61
C THR A 58 -31.24 37.92 -43.22
N ALA A 59 -31.68 37.47 -44.41
CA ALA A 59 -31.09 36.30 -45.06
C ALA A 59 -29.59 36.45 -45.38
N GLU A 60 -29.14 37.70 -45.57
CA GLU A 60 -27.77 38.09 -45.88
C GLU A 60 -26.92 38.37 -44.63
N SER A 61 -27.51 38.26 -43.43
CA SER A 61 -26.78 38.50 -42.18
C SER A 61 -25.62 37.51 -42.02
N ARG A 62 -24.45 38.04 -41.62
CA ARG A 62 -23.23 37.27 -41.37
C ARG A 62 -23.44 36.16 -40.33
N ILE A 63 -24.34 36.39 -39.37
CA ILE A 63 -24.73 35.41 -38.34
C ILE A 63 -25.06 34.05 -38.96
N TRP A 64 -25.85 34.02 -40.05
CA TRP A 64 -26.25 32.76 -40.68
C TRP A 64 -25.09 32.05 -41.37
N THR A 65 -24.15 32.80 -41.94
CA THR A 65 -22.96 32.21 -42.58
C THR A 65 -22.06 31.55 -41.55
N VAL A 66 -21.81 32.23 -40.42
CA VAL A 66 -20.99 31.67 -39.33
C VAL A 66 -21.66 30.45 -38.72
N LEU A 67 -22.97 30.50 -38.46
CA LEU A 67 -23.73 29.36 -37.93
C LEU A 67 -23.77 28.17 -38.89
N TYR A 68 -23.80 28.44 -40.19
CA TYR A 68 -23.75 27.39 -41.21
C TYR A 68 -22.39 26.69 -41.22
N GLN A 69 -21.31 27.47 -41.18
CA GLN A 69 -19.94 26.96 -41.09
C GLN A 69 -19.72 26.15 -39.82
N SER A 70 -20.26 26.59 -38.68
CA SER A 70 -20.19 25.86 -37.41
C SER A 70 -21.10 24.63 -37.35
N SER A 71 -22.03 24.47 -38.29
CA SER A 71 -22.94 23.32 -38.36
C SER A 71 -22.36 22.16 -39.19
N GLU A 72 -21.16 22.31 -39.76
CA GLU A 72 -20.45 21.29 -40.57
C GLU A 72 -21.31 20.71 -41.71
N LEU A 73 -22.21 21.53 -42.25
CA LEU A 73 -23.06 21.15 -43.37
C LEU A 73 -22.28 21.32 -44.69
N PRO A 74 -22.53 20.45 -45.69
CA PRO A 74 -21.99 20.61 -47.04
C PRO A 74 -22.05 22.06 -47.55
N PRO A 75 -20.95 22.62 -48.09
CA PRO A 75 -20.90 24.01 -48.51
C PRO A 75 -21.94 24.30 -49.60
N ILE A 76 -22.66 25.41 -49.50
CA ILE A 76 -23.67 25.79 -50.50
C ILE A 76 -22.94 26.12 -51.82
N PRO A 77 -23.30 25.48 -52.96
CA PRO A 77 -22.70 25.76 -54.25
C PRO A 77 -22.82 27.24 -54.61
N GLN A 78 -21.72 27.83 -55.08
CA GLN A 78 -21.63 29.27 -55.33
C GLN A 78 -22.60 29.73 -56.44
N SER A 79 -22.78 28.86 -57.44
CA SER A 79 -23.77 28.97 -58.52
C SER A 79 -25.21 29.13 -58.03
N MET A 80 -25.51 28.68 -56.80
CA MET A 80 -26.86 28.60 -56.23
C MET A 80 -27.08 29.54 -55.04
N SER A 81 -26.08 30.35 -54.70
CA SER A 81 -26.08 31.27 -53.56
C SER A 81 -27.23 32.29 -53.59
N GLN A 82 -27.79 32.59 -54.77
CA GLN A 82 -28.95 33.46 -54.94
C GLN A 82 -30.30 32.76 -54.61
N LEU A 83 -30.35 31.43 -54.68
CA LEU A 83 -31.57 30.63 -54.51
C LEU A 83 -31.61 29.86 -53.18
N VAL A 84 -30.43 29.53 -52.66
CA VAL A 84 -30.22 28.78 -51.42
C VAL A 84 -29.35 29.62 -50.49
N THR A 85 -29.95 30.12 -49.41
CA THR A 85 -29.23 30.90 -48.40
C THR A 85 -29.00 30.06 -47.14
N ALA A 86 -27.92 30.36 -46.42
CA ALA A 86 -27.61 29.73 -45.13
C ALA A 86 -28.79 29.80 -44.16
N LYS A 87 -29.48 30.96 -44.09
CA LYS A 87 -30.71 31.14 -43.30
C LYS A 87 -31.80 30.14 -43.68
N LYS A 88 -32.03 29.92 -44.99
CA LYS A 88 -33.06 29.01 -45.50
C LYS A 88 -32.76 27.57 -45.10
N VAL A 89 -31.51 27.12 -45.25
CA VAL A 89 -31.09 25.78 -44.85
C VAL A 89 -31.19 25.60 -43.33
N LEU A 90 -30.70 26.56 -42.55
CA LEU A 90 -30.76 26.51 -41.08
C LEU A 90 -32.22 26.51 -40.56
N ALA A 91 -33.14 27.22 -41.23
CA ALA A 91 -34.57 27.13 -40.94
C ALA A 91 -35.14 25.74 -41.28
N LEU A 92 -34.73 25.18 -42.41
CA LEU A 92 -35.10 23.84 -42.87
C LEU A 92 -34.52 22.71 -42.02
N ILE A 93 -33.52 22.93 -41.16
CA ILE A 93 -33.10 21.90 -40.18
C ILE A 93 -33.62 22.17 -38.76
N SER A 94 -33.86 23.44 -38.39
CA SER A 94 -34.21 23.79 -37.01
C SER A 94 -35.71 23.87 -36.66
N ARG A 95 -36.60 24.22 -37.60
CA ARG A 95 -38.07 24.29 -37.38
C ARG A 95 -38.79 22.93 -37.45
N VAL A 96 -40.09 22.87 -37.14
CA VAL A 96 -40.91 21.64 -37.27
C VAL A 96 -42.20 21.96 -38.01
N GLY A 97 -42.57 21.15 -39.00
CA GLY A 97 -43.80 21.33 -39.77
C GLY A 97 -43.72 20.73 -41.16
N CYS A 98 -44.87 20.49 -41.79
CA CYS A 98 -44.97 20.13 -43.20
C CYS A 98 -45.43 21.35 -44.00
N ALA A 99 -44.84 21.59 -45.16
CA ALA A 99 -45.21 22.73 -46.01
C ALA A 99 -46.65 22.67 -46.55
N PHE A 100 -47.27 21.47 -46.59
CA PHE A 100 -48.57 21.25 -47.25
C PHE A 100 -49.68 20.73 -46.34
N CYS A 101 -49.38 20.40 -45.09
CA CYS A 101 -50.38 19.89 -44.16
C CYS A 101 -50.02 20.27 -42.72
N PRO A 102 -50.98 20.25 -41.78
CA PRO A 102 -50.72 20.58 -40.38
C PRO A 102 -49.87 19.53 -39.64
N THR A 103 -49.42 18.47 -40.32
CA THR A 103 -48.58 17.43 -39.71
C THR A 103 -47.20 17.97 -39.37
N LYS A 104 -46.78 17.79 -38.11
CA LYS A 104 -45.42 18.08 -37.67
C LYS A 104 -44.44 17.09 -38.33
N SER A 105 -43.44 17.60 -39.04
CA SER A 105 -42.36 16.81 -39.64
C SER A 105 -41.02 17.49 -39.39
N LYS A 106 -40.00 16.68 -39.12
CA LYS A 106 -38.58 17.09 -39.12
C LYS A 106 -37.88 16.72 -40.43
N GLN A 107 -38.51 15.92 -41.29
CA GLN A 107 -37.93 15.46 -42.54
C GLN A 107 -37.86 16.62 -43.54
N VAL A 108 -36.70 16.76 -44.17
CA VAL A 108 -36.42 17.75 -45.21
C VAL A 108 -36.28 17.01 -46.52
N ASP A 109 -37.00 17.47 -47.52
CA ASP A 109 -36.72 17.12 -48.90
C ASP A 109 -35.72 18.14 -49.46
N TRP A 110 -34.45 17.72 -49.53
CA TRP A 110 -33.35 18.57 -49.99
C TRP A 110 -33.40 18.86 -51.48
N GLN A 111 -34.19 18.12 -52.27
CA GLN A 111 -34.34 18.40 -53.71
C GLN A 111 -35.33 19.54 -53.96
N THR A 112 -36.34 19.67 -53.09
CA THR A 112 -37.35 20.74 -53.19
C THR A 112 -37.15 21.86 -52.17
N LEU A 113 -36.17 21.72 -51.27
CA LEU A 113 -35.89 22.62 -50.14
C LEU A 113 -37.13 22.89 -49.28
N GLN A 114 -37.90 21.84 -49.02
CA GLN A 114 -39.15 21.90 -48.27
C GLN A 114 -39.19 20.83 -47.19
N ARG A 115 -39.83 21.13 -46.07
CA ARG A 115 -40.14 20.11 -45.08
C ARG A 115 -41.42 19.40 -45.45
N LEU A 116 -41.35 18.09 -45.57
CA LEU A 116 -42.48 17.25 -45.95
C LEU A 116 -42.67 16.15 -44.92
N CYS A 117 -43.91 15.85 -44.55
CA CYS A 117 -44.19 14.60 -43.84
C CYS A 117 -44.11 13.42 -44.82
N SER A 118 -43.94 12.21 -44.30
CA SER A 118 -43.82 10.99 -45.11
C SER A 118 -44.98 10.81 -46.11
N LYS A 119 -46.20 11.21 -45.74
CA LYS A 119 -47.39 11.19 -46.63
C LYS A 119 -47.27 12.20 -47.78
N CYS A 120 -46.89 13.44 -47.49
CA CYS A 120 -46.73 14.50 -48.50
C CYS A 120 -45.52 14.23 -49.41
N MET A 121 -44.43 13.68 -48.87
CA MET A 121 -43.24 13.31 -49.63
C MET A 121 -43.56 12.21 -50.66
N LYS A 122 -44.31 11.16 -50.27
CA LYS A 122 -44.76 10.11 -51.21
C LYS A 122 -45.67 10.64 -52.32
N LYS A 123 -46.61 11.54 -52.00
CA LYS A 123 -47.53 12.14 -52.97
C LYS A 123 -46.83 13.07 -53.98
N ARG A 124 -45.65 13.58 -53.63
CA ARG A 124 -44.93 14.61 -54.40
C ARG A 124 -43.63 14.12 -55.03
N ARG A 125 -43.36 12.80 -55.01
CA ARG A 125 -42.16 12.18 -55.60
C ARG A 125 -41.91 12.48 -57.09
N ASN A 126 -42.95 12.92 -57.82
CA ASN A 126 -42.90 13.14 -59.27
C ASN A 126 -42.95 14.63 -59.66
N LEU A 127 -42.82 15.56 -58.72
CA LEU A 127 -42.67 16.97 -59.05
C LEU A 127 -41.22 17.22 -59.47
N GLU A 128 -41.03 17.94 -60.59
CA GLU A 128 -39.70 18.36 -61.00
C GLU A 128 -39.04 19.18 -59.86
N PRO A 129 -37.72 19.00 -59.63
CA PRO A 129 -36.99 19.81 -58.66
C PRO A 129 -37.24 21.28 -58.95
N ALA A 130 -37.49 22.08 -57.92
CA ALA A 130 -37.71 23.53 -58.07
C ALA A 130 -36.48 24.27 -58.63
N ILE A 131 -35.34 23.57 -58.73
CA ILE A 131 -34.02 24.08 -59.04
C ILE A 131 -33.29 23.03 -59.89
N VAL A 132 -32.91 23.39 -61.11
CA VAL A 132 -32.31 22.47 -62.10
C VAL A 132 -30.82 22.79 -62.28
N GLY A 133 -29.95 21.85 -61.87
CA GLY A 133 -28.50 21.90 -62.05
C GLY A 133 -27.81 20.71 -61.38
N ASP A 134 -26.75 20.16 -61.97
CA ASP A 134 -26.06 18.96 -61.47
C ASP A 134 -25.35 19.22 -60.12
N GLU A 135 -24.72 20.38 -59.95
CA GLU A 135 -24.09 20.78 -58.67
C GLU A 135 -25.10 20.83 -57.51
N PHE A 136 -26.33 21.26 -57.76
CA PHE A 136 -27.38 21.27 -56.74
C PHE A 136 -27.82 19.85 -56.37
N ARG A 137 -27.87 18.95 -57.35
CA ARG A 137 -28.24 17.55 -57.15
C ARG A 137 -27.20 16.82 -56.29
N ASP A 138 -25.92 17.08 -56.53
CA ASP A 138 -24.81 16.51 -55.78
C ASP A 138 -24.78 17.05 -54.34
N TRP A 139 -24.89 18.37 -54.16
CA TRP A 139 -25.00 18.97 -52.84
C TRP A 139 -26.22 18.46 -52.06
N SER A 140 -27.37 18.29 -52.72
CA SER A 140 -28.58 17.72 -52.11
C SER A 140 -28.38 16.28 -51.62
N LYS A 141 -27.57 15.50 -52.35
CA LYS A 141 -27.19 14.14 -51.96
C LYS A 141 -26.26 14.15 -50.74
N GLU A 142 -25.25 15.00 -50.73
CA GLU A 142 -24.34 15.18 -49.58
C GLU A 142 -25.10 15.62 -48.31
N MET A 143 -26.06 16.54 -48.46
CA MET A 143 -26.93 17.00 -47.37
C MET A 143 -27.82 15.88 -46.79
N LYS A 144 -28.15 14.87 -47.60
CA LYS A 144 -28.91 13.70 -47.16
C LYS A 144 -28.02 12.69 -46.43
N GLU A 145 -26.76 12.60 -46.82
CA GLU A 145 -25.76 11.72 -46.19
C GLU A 145 -25.30 12.28 -44.83
N SER A 146 -25.10 13.60 -44.71
CA SER A 146 -24.71 14.26 -43.45
C SER A 146 -25.78 14.18 -42.34
N GLN A 147 -27.06 14.01 -42.69
CA GLN A 147 -28.14 13.80 -41.71
C GLN A 147 -28.11 12.44 -40.99
N ASN A 148 -27.23 11.51 -41.39
CA ASN A 148 -27.16 10.14 -40.86
C ASN A 148 -25.90 9.85 -40.02
N ILE A 149 -25.10 10.84 -39.63
CA ILE A 149 -23.90 10.63 -38.78
C ILE A 149 -24.33 10.13 -37.39
N SER A 150 -23.73 9.03 -36.92
CA SER A 150 -24.07 8.42 -35.63
C SER A 150 -23.56 9.25 -34.44
N GLU A 151 -24.19 9.13 -33.27
CA GLU A 151 -23.71 9.81 -32.06
C GLU A 151 -22.29 9.36 -31.66
N SER A 152 -21.93 8.10 -31.95
CA SER A 152 -20.58 7.57 -31.76
C SER A 152 -19.55 8.26 -32.65
N ASP A 153 -19.86 8.50 -33.93
CA ASP A 153 -18.93 9.18 -34.84
C ASP A 153 -18.71 10.63 -34.43
N ARG A 154 -19.76 11.30 -33.95
CA ARG A 154 -19.66 12.67 -33.41
C ARG A 154 -18.79 12.73 -32.16
N ARG A 155 -18.91 11.75 -31.25
CA ARG A 155 -18.04 11.66 -30.06
C ARG A 155 -16.58 11.40 -30.44
N PHE A 156 -16.35 10.53 -31.43
CA PHE A 156 -15.01 10.26 -31.96
C PHE A 156 -14.37 11.51 -32.56
N GLN A 157 -15.11 12.27 -33.37
CA GLN A 157 -14.63 13.54 -33.94
C GLN A 157 -14.26 14.57 -32.86
N LEU A 158 -15.08 14.72 -31.81
CA LEU A 158 -14.76 15.62 -30.69
C LEU A 158 -13.49 15.21 -29.94
N GLU A 159 -13.24 13.91 -29.81
CA GLU A 159 -12.04 13.40 -29.15
C GLU A 159 -10.78 13.64 -29.98
N VAL A 160 -10.85 13.46 -31.31
CA VAL A 160 -9.76 13.82 -32.23
C VAL A 160 -9.39 15.30 -32.10
N VAL A 161 -10.37 16.19 -31.98
CA VAL A 161 -10.13 17.63 -31.78
C VAL A 161 -9.45 17.92 -30.45
N ARG A 162 -9.82 17.23 -29.36
CA ARG A 162 -9.16 17.40 -28.04
C ARG A 162 -7.71 16.94 -28.08
N ILE A 163 -7.43 15.78 -28.69
CA ILE A 163 -6.07 15.24 -28.83
C ILE A 163 -5.20 16.21 -29.64
N GLN A 164 -5.70 16.69 -30.77
CA GLN A 164 -4.97 17.66 -31.59
C GLN A 164 -4.72 18.95 -30.83
N ARG A 165 -5.72 19.46 -30.10
CA ARG A 165 -5.57 20.65 -29.26
C ARG A 165 -4.51 20.47 -28.17
N LYS A 166 -4.46 19.31 -27.47
CA LYS A 166 -3.43 19.02 -26.47
C LYS A 166 -2.04 19.16 -27.09
N ARG A 167 -1.82 18.53 -28.24
CA ARG A 167 -0.55 18.60 -28.98
C ARG A 167 -0.22 20.03 -29.41
N ASP A 168 -1.17 20.75 -30.00
CA ASP A 168 -0.94 22.13 -30.44
C ASP A 168 -0.57 23.06 -29.27
N ILE A 169 -1.13 22.85 -28.07
CA ILE A 169 -0.76 23.61 -26.88
C ILE A 169 0.68 23.28 -26.47
N ILE A 170 1.03 21.99 -26.37
CA ILE A 170 2.39 21.52 -26.03
C ILE A 170 3.41 22.09 -27.01
N ASP A 171 3.18 21.94 -28.31
CA ASP A 171 4.11 22.40 -29.35
C ASP A 171 4.33 23.91 -29.27
N ARG A 172 3.25 24.69 -29.07
CA ARG A 172 3.37 26.15 -28.92
C ARG A 172 4.20 26.55 -27.70
N PHE A 173 3.99 25.90 -26.55
CA PHE A 173 4.76 26.14 -25.33
C PHE A 173 6.22 25.69 -25.47
N ALA A 174 6.48 24.58 -26.15
CA ALA A 174 7.82 24.07 -26.44
C ALA A 174 8.62 25.02 -27.37
N THR A 175 7.94 25.80 -28.21
CA THR A 175 8.57 26.81 -29.09
C THR A 175 8.78 28.18 -28.44
N MET A 176 8.34 28.38 -27.19
CA MET A 176 8.53 29.63 -26.47
C MET A 176 9.99 29.81 -26.02
N ASP A 177 10.36 31.03 -25.64
CA ASP A 177 11.64 31.35 -25.04
C ASP A 177 11.43 31.92 -23.63
N PRO A 178 11.82 31.21 -22.55
CA PRO A 178 12.40 29.85 -22.56
C PRO A 178 11.35 28.77 -22.91
N PRO A 179 11.77 27.62 -23.46
CA PRO A 179 10.86 26.54 -23.85
C PRO A 179 10.25 25.89 -22.61
N ILE A 180 8.94 25.63 -22.66
CA ILE A 180 8.22 24.93 -21.59
C ILE A 180 7.97 23.49 -22.02
N THR A 181 8.50 22.53 -21.25
CA THR A 181 8.40 21.10 -21.56
C THR A 181 7.00 20.56 -21.27
N GLU A 182 6.68 19.43 -21.89
CA GLU A 182 5.42 18.71 -21.64
C GLU A 182 5.29 18.34 -20.15
N GLU A 183 6.36 17.90 -19.51
CA GLU A 183 6.39 17.55 -18.08
C GLU A 183 5.94 18.71 -17.18
N ILE A 184 6.44 19.94 -17.41
CA ILE A 184 6.03 21.12 -16.65
C ILE A 184 4.53 21.39 -16.84
N LEU A 185 4.02 21.22 -18.07
CA LEU A 185 2.61 21.41 -18.37
C LEU A 185 1.74 20.34 -17.71
N GLU A 186 2.15 19.07 -17.74
CA GLU A 186 1.39 17.98 -17.12
C GLU A 186 1.33 18.09 -15.59
N CYS A 187 2.36 18.67 -14.95
CA CYS A 187 2.31 19.01 -13.54
C CYS A 187 1.38 20.18 -13.20
N CYS A 188 0.89 20.95 -14.18
CA CYS A 188 -0.06 22.04 -13.94
C CYS A 188 -1.47 21.47 -13.73
N SER A 189 -2.06 21.72 -12.55
CA SER A 189 -3.43 21.30 -12.20
C SER A 189 -4.50 21.72 -13.22
N GLU A 190 -4.30 22.87 -13.87
CA GLU A 190 -5.23 23.46 -14.83
C GLU A 190 -5.05 22.97 -16.28
N PHE A 191 -3.95 22.26 -16.58
CA PHE A 191 -3.59 21.89 -17.96
C PHE A 191 -4.58 20.93 -18.60
N HIS A 192 -4.98 19.88 -17.88
CA HIS A 192 -6.00 18.94 -18.38
C HIS A 192 -7.33 19.63 -18.66
N ARG A 193 -7.72 20.61 -17.83
CA ARG A 193 -8.98 21.35 -18.00
C ARG A 193 -8.98 22.17 -19.29
N VAL A 194 -7.87 22.84 -19.63
CA VAL A 194 -7.78 23.66 -20.85
C VAL A 194 -7.63 22.84 -22.13
N CYS A 195 -7.11 21.61 -22.03
CA CYS A 195 -6.97 20.67 -23.15
C CYS A 195 -8.30 19.95 -23.49
N ASN A 196 -9.16 19.71 -22.49
CA ASN A 196 -10.43 18.97 -22.67
C ASN A 196 -11.53 19.73 -23.43
N VAL A 197 -11.27 20.99 -23.84
CA VAL A 197 -12.20 21.81 -24.61
C VAL A 197 -12.18 21.40 -26.08
N ALA A 198 -13.31 20.95 -26.62
CA ALA A 198 -13.45 20.55 -28.02
C ALA A 198 -13.64 21.75 -28.95
N THR A 199 -12.69 22.69 -28.95
CA THR A 199 -12.62 23.82 -29.89
C THR A 199 -11.21 23.92 -30.50
N PRO A 200 -11.07 24.29 -31.79
CA PRO A 200 -9.75 24.50 -32.39
C PRO A 200 -8.94 25.61 -31.68
N LEU A 201 -7.62 25.45 -31.65
CA LEU A 201 -6.72 26.40 -30.98
C LEU A 201 -6.44 27.63 -31.85
N THR A 202 -7.15 28.73 -31.60
CA THR A 202 -6.86 30.04 -32.21
C THR A 202 -5.90 30.86 -31.35
N ASN A 203 -5.28 31.92 -31.90
CA ASN A 203 -4.38 32.79 -31.14
C ASN A 203 -5.08 33.45 -29.93
N ARG A 204 -6.33 33.89 -30.09
CA ARG A 204 -7.13 34.46 -28.98
C ARG A 204 -7.38 33.41 -27.87
N VAL A 205 -7.66 32.16 -28.26
CA VAL A 205 -7.86 31.06 -27.31
C VAL A 205 -6.55 30.73 -26.59
N PHE A 206 -5.43 30.71 -27.32
CA PHE A 206 -4.11 30.49 -26.74
C PHE A 206 -3.73 31.58 -25.73
N THR A 207 -4.03 32.87 -25.99
CA THR A 207 -3.82 33.94 -25.00
C THR A 207 -4.57 33.71 -23.68
N ASN A 208 -5.78 33.14 -23.73
CA ASN A 208 -6.51 32.76 -22.52
C ASN A 208 -5.84 31.58 -21.80
N VAL A 209 -5.35 30.59 -22.55
CA VAL A 209 -4.58 29.46 -22.00
C VAL A 209 -3.32 29.96 -21.28
N LEU A 210 -2.57 30.88 -21.88
CA LEU A 210 -1.38 31.51 -21.27
C LEU A 210 -1.72 32.16 -19.92
N ARG A 211 -2.81 32.93 -19.86
CA ARG A 211 -3.25 33.60 -18.63
C ARG A 211 -3.65 32.60 -17.53
N THR A 212 -4.25 31.48 -17.90
CA THR A 212 -4.68 30.44 -16.96
C THR A 212 -3.51 29.61 -16.46
N LEU A 213 -2.59 29.21 -17.34
CA LEU A 213 -1.47 28.32 -16.99
C LEU A 213 -0.27 29.08 -16.42
N GLY A 214 -0.05 30.34 -16.80
CA GLY A 214 1.14 31.11 -16.42
C GLY A 214 1.52 31.05 -14.93
N PRO A 215 0.61 31.32 -13.98
CA PRO A 215 0.93 31.23 -12.55
C PRO A 215 1.36 29.82 -12.09
N ASN A 216 0.74 28.77 -12.62
CA ASN A 216 1.07 27.38 -12.29
C ASN A 216 2.42 26.96 -12.91
N ILE A 217 2.63 27.34 -14.18
CA ILE A 217 3.92 27.15 -14.88
C ILE A 217 5.03 27.82 -14.08
N LYS A 218 4.83 29.07 -13.62
CA LYS A 218 5.80 29.76 -12.76
C LYS A 218 6.10 28.96 -11.50
N ALA A 219 5.09 28.54 -10.76
CA ALA A 219 5.29 27.81 -9.51
C ALA A 219 6.11 26.51 -9.71
N ILE A 220 5.77 25.73 -10.74
CA ILE A 220 6.48 24.48 -11.07
C ILE A 220 7.90 24.76 -11.53
N ARG A 221 8.11 25.75 -12.41
CA ARG A 221 9.44 26.16 -12.86
C ARG A 221 10.32 26.57 -11.68
N VAL A 222 9.80 27.40 -10.77
CA VAL A 222 10.55 27.83 -9.57
C VAL A 222 10.98 26.61 -8.75
N ILE A 223 10.07 25.68 -8.47
CA ILE A 223 10.40 24.47 -7.70
C ILE A 223 11.44 23.61 -8.42
N ALA A 224 11.24 23.34 -9.72
CA ALA A 224 12.16 22.55 -10.53
C ALA A 224 13.57 23.18 -10.57
N THR A 225 13.65 24.50 -10.73
CA THR A 225 14.92 25.23 -10.73
C THR A 225 15.60 25.23 -9.36
N ILE A 226 14.85 25.36 -8.25
CA ILE A 226 15.42 25.23 -6.90
C ILE A 226 16.02 23.84 -6.70
N ILE A 227 15.32 22.79 -7.13
CA ILE A 227 15.80 21.41 -7.07
C ILE A 227 17.07 21.26 -7.91
N GLU A 228 17.07 21.72 -9.16
CA GLU A 228 18.24 21.67 -10.05
C GLU A 228 19.45 22.40 -9.45
N TRP A 229 19.26 23.62 -8.94
CA TRP A 229 20.33 24.39 -8.31
C TRP A 229 20.88 23.70 -7.07
N TYR A 230 20.01 23.09 -6.25
CA TYR A 230 20.46 22.34 -5.09
C TYR A 230 21.22 21.08 -5.48
N LEU A 231 20.77 20.33 -6.49
CA LEU A 231 21.45 19.14 -6.98
C LEU A 231 22.83 19.48 -7.56
N LEU A 232 22.94 20.60 -8.29
CA LEU A 232 24.22 21.11 -8.78
C LEU A 232 25.14 21.50 -7.62
N LEU A 233 24.62 22.27 -6.65
CA LEU A 233 25.35 22.66 -5.45
C LEU A 233 25.83 21.44 -4.65
N HIS A 234 24.98 20.43 -4.49
CA HIS A 234 25.28 19.18 -3.79
C HIS A 234 26.36 18.38 -4.53
N ALA A 235 26.25 18.24 -5.85
CA ALA A 235 27.25 17.55 -6.66
C ALA A 235 28.63 18.22 -6.57
N GLU A 236 28.68 19.55 -6.64
CA GLU A 236 29.93 20.31 -6.45
C GLU A 236 30.46 20.24 -5.00
N ALA A 237 29.56 20.18 -4.02
CA ALA A 237 29.93 20.00 -2.62
C ALA A 237 30.58 18.63 -2.38
N MET A 238 30.04 17.59 -3.01
CA MET A 238 30.47 16.20 -2.89
C MET A 238 31.59 15.82 -3.88
N GLU A 239 32.19 16.78 -4.58
CA GLU A 239 33.30 16.53 -5.50
C GLU A 239 34.48 15.84 -4.76
N GLY A 240 34.91 14.69 -5.29
CA GLY A 240 35.98 13.87 -4.68
C GLY A 240 35.52 12.87 -3.63
N ILE A 241 34.23 12.88 -3.25
CA ILE A 241 33.62 11.88 -2.37
C ILE A 241 33.19 10.67 -3.20
N PRO A 242 33.40 9.41 -2.72
CA PRO A 242 32.97 8.23 -3.46
C PRO A 242 31.47 8.21 -3.77
N GLU A 243 31.11 7.73 -4.95
CA GLU A 243 29.73 7.72 -5.48
C GLU A 243 28.71 7.08 -4.53
N GLN A 244 29.12 6.06 -3.78
CA GLN A 244 28.30 5.37 -2.78
C GLN A 244 27.77 6.33 -1.69
N TRP A 245 28.53 7.38 -1.37
CA TRP A 245 28.19 8.40 -0.38
C TRP A 245 27.48 9.61 -0.98
N SER A 246 27.56 9.85 -2.29
CA SER A 246 26.97 11.02 -2.95
C SER A 246 25.64 10.74 -3.66
N ASN A 247 25.43 9.53 -4.18
CA ASN A 247 24.29 9.21 -5.07
C ASN A 247 22.92 9.11 -4.39
N TYR A 248 22.83 9.35 -3.07
CA TYR A 248 21.54 9.37 -2.39
C TYR A 248 20.70 10.59 -2.75
N MET A 249 21.33 11.67 -3.24
CA MET A 249 20.65 12.92 -3.55
C MET A 249 20.21 12.95 -5.02
N ASN A 250 18.90 13.02 -5.24
CA ASN A 250 18.30 13.12 -6.57
C ASN A 250 16.91 13.79 -6.50
N VAL A 251 16.30 14.02 -7.66
CA VAL A 251 14.99 14.66 -7.80
C VAL A 251 13.91 13.96 -6.97
N ASP A 252 13.82 12.63 -7.06
CA ASP A 252 12.82 11.84 -6.32
C ASP A 252 12.97 11.99 -4.80
N THR A 253 14.22 12.13 -4.35
CA THR A 253 14.56 12.26 -2.94
C THR A 253 14.08 13.61 -2.38
N LEU A 254 14.18 14.68 -3.16
CA LEU A 254 13.76 16.03 -2.77
C LEU A 254 12.24 16.24 -2.91
N ILE A 255 11.59 15.51 -3.83
CA ILE A 255 10.14 15.59 -4.04
C ILE A 255 9.38 14.63 -3.09
N GLY A 256 9.96 13.48 -2.75
CA GLY A 256 9.33 12.47 -1.92
C GLY A 256 9.60 12.64 -0.42
N SER A 257 8.68 12.15 0.43
CA SER A 257 8.93 12.01 1.88
C SER A 257 9.85 10.82 2.23
N ARG A 258 10.55 10.26 1.23
CA ARG A 258 11.39 9.08 1.38
C ARG A 258 12.86 9.48 1.29
N CYS A 259 13.47 9.82 2.42
CA CYS A 259 14.88 9.47 2.55
C CYS A 259 15.31 9.35 4.01
N PHE A 260 15.68 8.13 4.38
CA PHE A 260 16.39 7.82 5.63
C PHE A 260 17.87 8.21 5.57
N ARG A 261 18.32 8.93 4.52
CA ARG A 261 19.71 9.33 4.29
C ARG A 261 19.98 10.84 4.44
N TYR A 262 18.99 11.62 4.87
CA TYR A 262 19.19 13.04 5.22
C TYR A 262 19.61 13.19 6.67
N THR A 263 20.69 13.93 6.92
CA THR A 263 20.96 14.45 8.27
C THR A 263 19.93 15.55 8.62
N ALA A 264 19.74 15.83 9.91
CA ALA A 264 18.86 16.92 10.33
C ALA A 264 19.41 18.28 9.84
N GLU A 265 20.73 18.42 9.84
CA GLU A 265 21.48 19.57 9.37
C GLU A 265 21.31 19.79 7.86
N GLU A 266 21.41 18.73 7.05
CA GLU A 266 21.21 18.82 5.61
C GLU A 266 19.77 19.21 5.28
N ARG A 267 18.79 18.68 6.01
CA ARG A 267 17.39 19.08 5.86
C ARG A 267 17.16 20.54 6.23
N ALA A 268 17.78 21.01 7.30
CA ALA A 268 17.72 22.41 7.71
C ALA A 268 18.39 23.32 6.67
N TYR A 269 19.55 22.90 6.15
CA TYR A 269 20.26 23.60 5.09
C TYR A 269 19.43 23.68 3.80
N TYR A 270 18.87 22.55 3.33
CA TYR A 270 17.99 22.53 2.16
C TYR A 270 16.77 23.44 2.35
N SER A 271 16.17 23.45 3.54
CA SER A 271 15.04 24.35 3.85
C SER A 271 15.44 25.82 3.77
N LYS A 272 16.62 26.17 4.31
CA LYS A 272 17.20 27.52 4.21
C LYS A 272 17.51 27.90 2.76
N PHE A 273 18.14 26.99 2.01
CA PHE A 273 18.47 27.17 0.60
C PHE A 273 17.21 27.36 -0.25
N HIS A 274 16.18 26.55 -0.02
CA HIS A 274 14.90 26.65 -0.71
C HIS A 274 14.25 28.02 -0.51
N ILE A 275 14.25 28.56 0.71
CA ILE A 275 13.72 29.91 0.99
C ILE A 275 14.54 30.97 0.23
N LEU A 276 15.86 30.88 0.28
CA LEU A 276 16.75 31.83 -0.39
C LEU A 276 16.58 31.80 -1.92
N ALA A 277 16.57 30.61 -2.52
CA ALA A 277 16.41 30.44 -3.96
C ALA A 277 15.00 30.86 -4.42
N PHE A 278 13.97 30.57 -3.61
CA PHE A 278 12.62 31.09 -3.85
C PHE A 278 12.58 32.62 -3.82
N ASP A 279 13.26 33.26 -2.86
CA ASP A 279 13.32 34.72 -2.77
C ASP A 279 14.01 35.37 -3.98
N ILE A 280 14.98 34.69 -4.60
CA ILE A 280 15.62 35.12 -5.86
C ILE A 280 14.64 35.01 -7.02
N LEU A 281 13.89 33.91 -7.10
CA LEU A 281 13.07 33.56 -8.27
C LEU A 281 11.64 34.14 -8.24
N LYS A 282 11.13 34.54 -7.07
CA LYS A 282 9.72 34.93 -6.88
C LYS A 282 9.27 36.13 -7.72
N ASP A 283 10.18 37.02 -8.09
CA ASP A 283 9.84 38.26 -8.81
C ASP A 283 9.88 38.10 -10.35
N TYR A 284 10.42 36.98 -10.85
CA TYR A 284 10.46 36.67 -12.28
C TYR A 284 9.06 36.34 -12.83
N ALA A 285 8.74 36.78 -14.04
CA ALA A 285 7.52 36.38 -14.73
C ALA A 285 7.58 34.90 -15.14
N TRP A 286 6.41 34.31 -15.41
CA TRP A 286 6.30 32.90 -15.79
C TRP A 286 7.02 32.56 -17.10
N ASN A 287 7.30 33.56 -17.93
CA ASN A 287 7.98 33.48 -19.22
C ASN A 287 9.36 34.16 -19.22
N ASP A 288 9.89 34.54 -18.06
CA ASP A 288 11.26 35.06 -17.98
C ASP A 288 12.27 33.90 -17.99
N VAL A 289 13.47 34.17 -18.49
CA VAL A 289 14.64 33.31 -18.33
C VAL A 289 15.19 33.53 -16.91
N PHE A 290 15.33 32.44 -16.15
CA PHE A 290 15.90 32.51 -14.81
C PHE A 290 17.41 32.71 -14.86
N PRO A 291 18.01 33.33 -13.83
CA PRO A 291 19.45 33.59 -13.80
C PRO A 291 20.23 32.29 -13.74
N THR A 292 21.48 32.31 -14.22
CA THR A 292 22.42 31.22 -13.98
C THR A 292 22.75 31.17 -12.48
N PHE A 293 22.76 29.98 -11.90
CA PHE A 293 23.10 29.79 -10.50
C PHE A 293 24.62 29.88 -10.28
N ASP A 294 25.04 30.76 -9.38
CA ASP A 294 26.41 30.83 -8.87
C ASP A 294 26.45 30.10 -7.52
N SER A 295 27.02 28.90 -7.52
CA SER A 295 27.18 28.05 -6.34
C SER A 295 28.25 28.56 -5.36
N SER A 296 29.21 29.35 -5.84
CA SER A 296 30.42 29.76 -5.11
C SER A 296 30.17 30.29 -3.69
N PRO A 297 29.15 31.15 -3.44
CA PRO A 297 28.88 31.68 -2.09
C PRO A 297 28.37 30.63 -1.10
N TYR A 298 27.77 29.55 -1.60
CA TYR A 298 27.06 28.54 -0.82
C TYR A 298 27.91 27.29 -0.58
N LEU A 299 28.90 27.04 -1.44
CA LEU A 299 29.72 25.83 -1.44
C LEU A 299 30.36 25.51 -0.09
N LYS A 300 30.89 26.51 0.61
CA LYS A 300 31.55 26.26 1.91
C LYS A 300 30.54 25.75 2.95
N GLU A 301 29.39 26.42 3.06
CA GLU A 301 28.39 26.08 4.07
C GLU A 301 27.79 24.69 3.81
N ILE A 302 27.49 24.34 2.55
CA ILE A 302 26.97 23.01 2.24
C ILE A 302 28.02 21.92 2.45
N LYS A 303 29.30 22.14 2.09
CA LYS A 303 30.38 21.16 2.27
C LYS A 303 30.52 20.74 3.73
N ASP A 304 30.48 21.72 4.64
CA ASP A 304 30.52 21.47 6.10
C ASP A 304 29.33 20.60 6.57
N VAL A 305 28.24 20.52 5.81
CA VAL A 305 27.03 19.75 6.14
C VAL A 305 27.00 18.37 5.46
N VAL A 306 27.25 18.32 4.15
CA VAL A 306 27.08 17.07 3.36
C VAL A 306 28.31 16.18 3.40
N CYS A 307 29.51 16.74 3.63
CA CYS A 307 30.74 15.96 3.75
C CYS A 307 30.95 15.42 5.18
N ASP A 308 30.32 16.02 6.20
CA ASP A 308 30.51 15.64 7.61
C ASP A 308 30.33 14.13 7.89
N PRO A 309 29.26 13.45 7.40
CA PRO A 309 29.11 12.00 7.58
C PRO A 309 30.30 11.19 7.03
N TYR A 310 30.77 11.55 5.83
CA TYR A 310 31.89 10.88 5.18
C TYR A 310 33.21 11.16 5.89
N GLU A 311 33.43 12.40 6.34
CA GLU A 311 34.63 12.77 7.10
C GLU A 311 34.67 12.08 8.46
N ARG A 312 33.54 12.02 9.17
CA ARG A 312 33.40 11.25 10.41
C ARG A 312 33.70 9.77 10.19
N PHE A 313 33.19 9.18 9.11
CA PHE A 313 33.52 7.81 8.71
C PHE A 313 35.03 7.64 8.47
N CYS A 314 35.64 8.49 7.65
CA CYS A 314 37.07 8.43 7.37
C CYS A 314 37.92 8.57 8.65
N ASN A 315 37.51 9.43 9.57
CA ASN A 315 38.20 9.61 10.85
C ASN A 315 38.03 8.39 11.76
N ALA A 316 36.83 7.79 11.82
CA ALA A 316 36.57 6.57 12.57
C ALA A 316 37.34 5.37 11.99
N GLU A 317 37.39 5.24 10.67
CA GLU A 317 38.15 4.21 9.96
C GLU A 317 39.65 4.36 10.21
N LYS A 318 40.20 5.58 10.06
CA LYS A 318 41.61 5.85 10.35
C LYS A 318 41.96 5.59 11.81
N ASP A 319 41.08 5.96 12.76
CA ASP A 319 41.30 5.67 14.17
C ASP A 319 41.29 4.17 14.45
N LEU A 320 40.33 3.44 13.88
CA LEU A 320 40.21 1.99 14.01
C LEU A 320 41.45 1.28 13.45
N LEU A 321 41.88 1.62 12.23
CA LEU A 321 43.09 1.06 11.61
C LEU A 321 44.38 1.45 12.34
N ARG A 322 44.43 2.64 12.94
CA ARG A 322 45.56 3.04 13.79
C ARG A 322 45.66 2.15 15.02
N ARG A 323 44.52 1.73 15.60
CA ARG A 323 44.47 0.87 16.79
C ARG A 323 44.59 -0.62 16.45
N LEU A 324 44.02 -1.05 15.33
CA LEU A 324 43.86 -2.43 14.87
C LEU A 324 44.26 -2.53 13.38
N PRO A 325 45.56 -2.42 13.05
CA PRO A 325 46.02 -2.34 11.67
C PRO A 325 45.77 -3.62 10.86
N HIS A 326 45.64 -4.77 11.52
CA HIS A 326 45.36 -6.05 10.87
C HIS A 326 43.98 -6.12 10.22
N LEU A 327 43.04 -5.23 10.58
CA LEU A 327 41.69 -5.20 10.01
C LEU A 327 41.62 -4.56 8.61
N GLU A 328 42.74 -4.14 8.03
CA GLU A 328 42.79 -3.42 6.74
C GLU A 328 42.11 -4.20 5.61
N GLN A 329 42.35 -5.51 5.53
CA GLN A 329 41.77 -6.34 4.49
C GLN A 329 40.25 -6.47 4.68
N GLU A 330 39.79 -6.75 5.89
CA GLU A 330 38.37 -6.96 6.17
C GLU A 330 37.56 -5.66 6.03
N LEU A 331 38.13 -4.52 6.41
CA LEU A 331 37.50 -3.22 6.14
C LEU A 331 37.39 -2.95 4.64
N ALA A 332 38.35 -3.39 3.82
CA ALA A 332 38.24 -3.31 2.37
C ALA A 332 37.09 -4.19 1.84
N GLU A 333 36.90 -5.39 2.39
CA GLU A 333 35.79 -6.28 2.03
C GLU A 333 34.42 -5.68 2.42
N ILE A 334 34.32 -5.07 3.61
CA ILE A 334 33.12 -4.33 4.04
C ILE A 334 32.80 -3.20 3.07
N LYS A 335 33.81 -2.43 2.63
CA LYS A 335 33.65 -1.33 1.66
C LYS A 335 33.24 -1.78 0.27
N ASN A 336 33.68 -2.96 -0.14
CA ASN A 336 33.33 -3.52 -1.45
C ASN A 336 31.92 -4.14 -1.49
N SER A 337 31.30 -4.38 -0.33
CA SER A 337 29.95 -4.94 -0.24
C SER A 337 28.87 -3.82 -0.23
N PRO A 338 27.99 -3.73 -1.25
CA PRO A 338 26.96 -2.68 -1.33
C PRO A 338 25.98 -2.68 -0.15
N LEU A 339 25.58 -3.86 0.32
CA LEU A 339 24.70 -4.02 1.49
C LEU A 339 25.38 -3.46 2.73
N SER A 340 26.62 -3.89 2.96
CA SER A 340 27.40 -3.41 4.09
C SER A 340 27.64 -1.91 4.10
N MET A 341 27.96 -1.33 2.94
CA MET A 341 28.16 0.10 2.82
C MET A 341 26.87 0.89 3.04
N SER A 342 25.71 0.38 2.60
CA SER A 342 24.43 1.02 2.89
C SER A 342 24.18 1.13 4.40
N GLU A 343 24.52 0.10 5.18
CA GLU A 343 24.39 0.14 6.65
C GLU A 343 25.38 1.11 7.29
N VAL A 344 26.62 1.16 6.80
CA VAL A 344 27.64 2.12 7.26
C VAL A 344 27.13 3.55 7.04
N ILE A 345 26.66 3.85 5.82
CA ILE A 345 26.15 5.17 5.46
C ILE A 345 24.96 5.54 6.36
N LEU A 346 24.00 4.64 6.55
CA LEU A 346 22.84 4.89 7.42
C LEU A 346 23.23 5.20 8.87
N LYS A 347 24.25 4.52 9.40
CA LYS A 347 24.79 4.84 10.74
C LYS A 347 25.41 6.23 10.77
N PHE A 348 26.32 6.56 9.84
CA PHE A 348 27.00 7.86 9.86
C PHE A 348 26.13 9.06 9.49
N VAL A 349 24.97 8.85 8.86
CA VAL A 349 23.94 9.88 8.72
C VAL A 349 23.39 10.30 10.09
N ASP A 350 23.40 9.42 11.10
CA ASP A 350 23.12 9.81 12.48
C ASP A 350 24.30 10.62 13.06
N ARG A 351 23.98 11.77 13.66
CA ARG A 351 24.99 12.68 14.20
C ARG A 351 25.65 12.12 15.45
N ASP A 352 24.94 11.29 16.19
CA ASP A 352 25.41 10.72 17.44
C ASP A 352 26.34 9.50 17.23
N THR A 353 26.52 9.07 15.98
CA THR A 353 27.41 7.94 15.69
C THR A 353 28.85 8.24 16.03
N SER A 354 29.31 7.52 17.06
CA SER A 354 30.67 7.60 17.59
C SER A 354 31.59 6.58 16.92
N VAL A 355 32.90 6.79 17.07
CA VAL A 355 33.92 5.80 16.67
C VAL A 355 33.66 4.43 17.30
N ILE A 356 33.10 4.41 18.52
CA ILE A 356 32.75 3.17 19.24
C ILE A 356 31.63 2.42 18.52
N GLU A 357 30.63 3.12 18.01
CA GLU A 357 29.52 2.49 17.28
C GLU A 357 29.96 1.91 15.92
N TYR A 358 30.90 2.58 15.26
CA TYR A 358 31.52 2.04 14.05
C TYR A 358 32.34 0.79 14.35
N GLU A 359 33.14 0.81 15.41
CA GLU A 359 33.89 -0.37 15.87
C GLU A 359 32.97 -1.54 16.23
N GLU A 360 31.87 -1.30 16.95
CA GLU A 360 30.89 -2.35 17.27
C GLU A 360 30.20 -2.89 16.01
N MET A 361 29.87 -2.05 15.02
CA MET A 361 29.34 -2.54 13.74
C MET A 361 30.35 -3.40 12.99
N VAL A 362 31.62 -2.98 12.90
CA VAL A 362 32.69 -3.76 12.26
C VAL A 362 32.85 -5.08 13.00
N LYS A 363 32.88 -5.05 14.33
CA LYS A 363 32.95 -6.23 15.19
C LYS A 363 31.80 -7.18 14.93
N GLU A 364 30.56 -6.69 14.86
CA GLU A 364 29.39 -7.53 14.59
C GLU A 364 29.50 -8.25 13.24
N LYS A 365 29.90 -7.53 12.19
CA LYS A 365 30.06 -8.11 10.85
C LYS A 365 31.15 -9.17 10.80
N LEU A 366 32.31 -8.87 11.38
CA LEU A 366 33.43 -9.80 11.45
C LEU A 366 33.06 -11.07 12.23
N ILE A 367 32.35 -10.91 13.35
CA ILE A 367 31.86 -12.04 14.14
C ILE A 367 30.93 -12.91 13.30
N VAL A 368 29.94 -12.32 12.62
CA VAL A 368 29.00 -13.04 11.74
C VAL A 368 29.74 -13.80 10.65
N GLU A 369 30.68 -13.16 9.98
CA GLU A 369 31.48 -13.78 8.91
C GLU A 369 32.32 -14.94 9.43
N ARG A 370 33.02 -14.75 10.56
CA ARG A 370 33.82 -15.81 11.21
C ARG A 370 32.93 -16.97 11.66
N ILE A 371 31.73 -16.71 12.18
CA ILE A 371 30.75 -17.75 12.52
C ILE A 371 30.34 -18.53 11.28
N HIS A 372 30.06 -17.87 10.15
CA HIS A 372 29.74 -18.54 8.88
C HIS A 372 30.88 -19.43 8.37
N LYS A 373 32.14 -19.07 8.63
CA LYS A 373 33.30 -19.90 8.27
C LYS A 373 33.44 -21.12 9.18
N VAL A 374 32.97 -21.07 10.43
CA VAL A 374 33.03 -22.19 11.39
C VAL A 374 31.81 -23.11 11.31
N ILE A 375 30.61 -22.55 11.21
CA ILE A 375 29.33 -23.28 11.21
C ILE A 375 28.80 -23.37 9.78
N ILE A 376 29.02 -24.52 9.14
CA ILE A 376 28.73 -24.76 7.71
C ILE A 376 27.21 -24.70 7.38
N GLN A 377 26.34 -25.02 8.34
CA GLN A 377 24.89 -24.95 8.15
C GLN A 377 24.41 -23.52 8.36
N PHE A 378 24.29 -22.72 7.27
CA PHE A 378 23.79 -21.32 7.21
C PHE A 378 23.09 -20.84 8.49
N PRO A 379 23.83 -20.41 9.52
CA PRO A 379 23.21 -20.08 10.80
C PRO A 379 22.47 -18.75 10.64
N SER A 380 21.18 -18.74 10.95
CA SER A 380 20.48 -17.47 11.10
C SER A 380 20.93 -16.84 12.42
N ILE A 381 21.50 -15.63 12.34
CA ILE A 381 22.04 -14.91 13.48
C ILE A 381 21.16 -13.68 13.73
N THR A 382 20.77 -13.48 14.98
CA THR A 382 20.07 -12.28 15.43
C THR A 382 20.85 -11.59 16.54
N PHE A 383 20.70 -10.27 16.62
CA PHE A 383 21.31 -9.43 17.65
C PHE A 383 20.21 -8.67 18.40
N SER A 384 20.05 -8.94 19.70
CA SER A 384 19.34 -8.08 20.66
C SER A 384 19.27 -8.74 22.05
N PRO A 385 19.89 -8.21 23.13
CA PRO A 385 21.13 -7.41 23.22
C PRO A 385 22.42 -8.27 23.21
N VAL A 386 22.27 -9.58 22.94
CA VAL A 386 23.35 -10.58 22.87
C VAL A 386 23.25 -11.30 21.52
N PHE A 387 24.41 -11.75 21.00
CA PHE A 387 24.46 -12.63 19.82
C PHE A 387 23.68 -13.91 20.06
N LYS A 388 22.75 -14.19 19.16
CA LYS A 388 21.87 -15.36 19.16
C LYS A 388 22.01 -16.09 17.84
N ILE A 389 22.44 -17.34 17.89
CA ILE A 389 22.70 -18.19 16.72
C ILE A 389 21.62 -19.27 16.69
N LYS A 390 20.80 -19.30 15.64
CA LYS A 390 19.66 -20.23 15.47
C LYS A 390 20.11 -21.65 15.07
N THR A 391 21.16 -22.12 15.71
CA THR A 391 21.70 -23.49 15.62
C THR A 391 21.83 -24.00 17.05
N LEU A 392 21.32 -25.20 17.33
CA LEU A 392 21.29 -25.76 18.68
C LEU A 392 22.69 -25.80 19.31
N GLY A 393 22.84 -25.24 20.51
CA GLY A 393 24.11 -25.20 21.22
C GLY A 393 25.13 -24.18 20.69
N ALA A 394 24.85 -23.51 19.56
CA ALA A 394 25.81 -22.60 18.94
C ALA A 394 25.96 -21.30 19.71
N THR A 395 24.88 -20.77 20.30
CA THR A 395 24.92 -19.57 21.13
C THR A 395 25.76 -19.78 22.39
N GLU A 396 25.61 -20.95 23.02
CA GLU A 396 26.35 -21.36 24.22
C GLU A 396 27.82 -21.60 23.88
N TRP A 397 28.09 -22.30 22.78
CA TRP A 397 29.44 -22.49 22.27
C TRP A 397 30.12 -21.16 21.98
N PHE A 398 29.48 -20.26 21.22
CA PHE A 398 30.02 -18.94 20.89
C PHE A 398 30.32 -18.13 22.16
N SER A 399 29.41 -18.14 23.12
CA SER A 399 29.58 -17.42 24.39
C SER A 399 30.78 -17.90 25.20
N ARG A 400 31.14 -19.18 25.10
CA ARG A 400 32.31 -19.81 25.76
C ARG A 400 33.60 -19.67 24.96
N ASN A 401 33.49 -19.40 23.67
CA ASN A 401 34.61 -19.34 22.73
C ASN A 401 34.81 -17.93 22.16
N ARG A 402 34.36 -16.89 22.88
CA ARG A 402 34.46 -15.48 22.47
C ARG A 402 35.89 -15.06 22.13
N GLN A 403 36.90 -15.71 22.71
CA GLN A 403 38.31 -15.47 22.41
C GLN A 403 38.68 -15.73 20.95
N PHE A 404 38.01 -16.66 20.26
CA PHE A 404 38.24 -16.87 18.80
C PHE A 404 37.68 -15.73 17.95
N PHE A 405 36.78 -14.95 18.52
CA PHE A 405 36.03 -13.91 17.84
C PHE A 405 36.40 -12.50 18.32
N ASP A 406 37.44 -12.39 19.16
CA ASP A 406 37.99 -11.09 19.50
C ASP A 406 38.59 -10.47 18.23
N ILE A 407 38.12 -9.28 17.88
CA ILE A 407 38.63 -8.54 16.73
C ILE A 407 39.95 -7.84 17.04
N LYS A 408 40.32 -7.74 18.32
CA LYS A 408 41.59 -7.14 18.76
C LYS A 408 42.78 -8.04 18.53
N THR A 409 42.56 -9.33 18.30
CA THR A 409 43.62 -10.29 17.98
C THR A 409 43.81 -10.36 16.46
N ASP A 410 45.07 -10.30 16.05
CA ASP A 410 45.53 -10.35 14.65
C ASP A 410 45.34 -11.76 14.04
N SER A 411 45.54 -12.80 14.85
CA SER A 411 45.43 -14.19 14.43
C SER A 411 44.03 -14.75 14.73
N TRP A 412 43.09 -14.59 13.79
CA TRP A 412 41.90 -15.45 13.80
C TRP A 412 42.31 -16.89 13.46
N ASP A 413 42.29 -17.76 14.46
CA ASP A 413 42.58 -19.18 14.28
C ASP A 413 41.31 -19.93 13.85
N GLU A 414 41.00 -19.85 12.55
CA GLU A 414 39.88 -20.56 11.94
C GLU A 414 39.95 -22.08 12.21
N VAL A 415 41.17 -22.64 12.20
CA VAL A 415 41.39 -24.08 12.38
C VAL A 415 41.05 -24.49 13.82
N ALA A 416 41.52 -23.75 14.82
CA ALA A 416 41.19 -24.01 16.22
C ALA A 416 39.69 -23.77 16.51
N ALA A 417 39.09 -22.73 15.93
CA ALA A 417 37.67 -22.46 16.08
C ALA A 417 36.81 -23.59 15.48
N LYS A 418 37.16 -24.08 14.28
CA LYS A 418 36.53 -25.24 13.64
C LYS A 418 36.70 -26.50 14.48
N ALA A 419 37.91 -26.80 14.95
CA ALA A 419 38.16 -27.97 15.79
C ALA A 419 37.38 -27.92 17.13
N SER A 420 37.28 -26.73 17.74
CA SER A 420 36.45 -26.50 18.94
C SER A 420 34.97 -26.75 18.64
N TRP A 421 34.46 -26.22 17.54
CA TRP A 421 33.08 -26.44 17.10
C TRP A 421 32.80 -27.92 16.79
N GLU A 422 33.69 -28.61 16.08
CA GLU A 422 33.57 -30.04 15.78
C GLU A 422 33.54 -30.90 17.05
N THR A 423 34.39 -30.56 18.02
CA THR A 423 34.39 -31.22 19.34
C THR A 423 33.06 -30.99 20.05
N TRP A 424 32.59 -29.75 20.12
CA TRP A 424 31.31 -29.39 20.72
C TRP A 424 30.13 -30.11 20.04
N ASN A 425 30.11 -30.09 18.70
CA ASN A 425 29.08 -30.72 17.91
C ASN A 425 29.09 -32.24 18.08
N THR A 426 30.26 -32.88 18.23
CA THR A 426 30.37 -34.32 18.56
C THR A 426 29.73 -34.64 19.92
N ILE A 427 29.97 -33.80 20.93
CA ILE A 427 29.33 -33.95 22.26
C ILE A 427 27.81 -33.80 22.14
N MET A 428 27.34 -32.78 21.42
CA MET A 428 25.90 -32.57 21.20
C MET A 428 25.25 -33.75 20.47
N THR A 429 25.89 -34.26 19.42
CA THR A 429 25.46 -35.44 18.67
C THR A 429 25.35 -36.68 19.57
N ALA A 430 26.34 -36.91 20.44
CA ALA A 430 26.31 -38.01 21.40
C ALA A 430 25.17 -37.88 22.43
N ARG A 431 24.93 -36.67 22.94
CA ARG A 431 23.82 -36.39 23.88
C ARG A 431 22.46 -36.59 23.22
N LYS A 432 22.27 -36.10 21.99
CA LYS A 432 21.05 -36.35 21.20
C LYS A 432 20.82 -37.85 21.00
N ALA A 433 21.86 -38.60 20.65
CA ALA A 433 21.76 -40.04 20.50
C ALA A 433 21.34 -40.73 21.82
N SER A 434 21.87 -40.30 22.97
CA SER A 434 21.43 -40.81 24.28
C SER A 434 19.95 -40.53 24.54
N ILE A 435 19.46 -39.33 24.20
CA ILE A 435 18.03 -38.97 24.31
C ILE A 435 17.16 -39.86 23.42
N TYR A 436 17.54 -40.03 22.15
CA TYR A 436 16.80 -40.90 21.23
C TYR A 436 16.73 -42.33 21.75
N ARG A 437 17.85 -42.88 22.21
CA ARG A 437 17.92 -44.22 22.82
C ARG A 437 17.01 -44.33 24.04
N HIS A 438 17.12 -43.38 24.97
CA HIS A 438 16.31 -43.37 26.18
C HIS A 438 14.82 -43.38 25.87
N ILE A 439 14.36 -42.53 24.95
CA ILE A 439 12.96 -42.45 24.59
C ILE A 439 12.53 -43.74 23.89
N ILE A 440 13.27 -44.25 22.91
CA ILE A 440 12.90 -45.46 22.17
C ILE A 440 12.82 -46.68 23.09
N ILE A 441 13.80 -46.88 23.97
CA ILE A 441 13.83 -48.01 24.91
C ILE A 441 12.63 -48.00 25.86
N ASN A 442 12.22 -46.82 26.34
CA ASN A 442 11.13 -46.70 27.30
C ASN A 442 9.75 -46.51 26.65
N CYS A 443 9.69 -46.19 25.36
CA CYS A 443 8.44 -45.94 24.66
C CYS A 443 7.66 -47.24 24.42
N LYS A 444 6.34 -47.18 24.56
CA LYS A 444 5.48 -48.32 24.24
C LYS A 444 5.62 -48.67 22.76
N PRO A 445 5.93 -49.93 22.38
CA PRO A 445 6.17 -50.30 20.98
C PRO A 445 5.05 -49.93 20.01
N ALA A 446 3.79 -49.97 20.46
CA ALA A 446 2.64 -49.57 19.65
C ALA A 446 2.64 -48.09 19.22
N LEU A 447 3.38 -47.21 19.92
CA LEU A 447 3.53 -45.80 19.55
C LEU A 447 4.67 -45.56 18.53
N LEU A 448 5.53 -46.57 18.33
CA LEU A 448 6.65 -46.53 17.38
C LEU A 448 6.34 -47.26 16.06
N GLN A 449 5.10 -47.69 15.87
CA GLN A 449 4.64 -48.27 14.62
C GLN A 449 4.21 -47.15 13.66
N ASP A 450 4.58 -47.29 12.39
CA ASP A 450 4.15 -46.35 11.36
C ASP A 450 2.64 -46.42 11.17
N VAL A 451 2.01 -45.25 11.20
CA VAL A 451 0.59 -45.09 10.85
C VAL A 451 0.60 -44.43 9.48
N PRO A 452 0.04 -45.05 8.42
CA PRO A 452 0.24 -44.65 7.02
C PRO A 452 0.03 -43.15 6.68
N ASP A 453 -0.73 -42.43 7.50
CA ASP A 453 -1.06 -41.02 7.29
C ASP A 453 -0.08 -40.02 7.94
N ARG A 454 0.81 -40.45 8.84
CA ARG A 454 1.61 -39.52 9.68
C ARG A 454 2.61 -38.67 8.90
N TYR A 455 3.13 -39.19 7.79
CA TYR A 455 4.06 -38.49 6.89
C TYR A 455 3.51 -38.35 5.47
N ALA A 456 2.18 -38.44 5.28
CA ALA A 456 1.57 -38.42 3.94
C ALA A 456 2.26 -39.39 2.94
N ALA A 457 2.66 -40.58 3.42
CA ALA A 457 3.42 -41.60 2.69
C ALA A 457 4.89 -41.27 2.33
N ASP A 458 5.54 -40.30 2.97
CA ASP A 458 6.93 -39.90 2.70
C ASP A 458 7.98 -40.40 3.71
N MET A 459 7.68 -41.51 4.41
CA MET A 459 8.57 -42.07 5.44
C MET A 459 9.96 -42.42 4.88
N ASN A 460 10.04 -42.95 3.65
CA ASN A 460 11.31 -43.32 3.03
C ASN A 460 12.24 -42.11 2.84
N TYR A 461 11.71 -40.95 2.44
CA TYR A 461 12.50 -39.72 2.32
C TYR A 461 13.08 -39.29 3.68
N HIS A 462 12.31 -39.42 4.75
CA HIS A 462 12.77 -39.11 6.10
C HIS A 462 13.83 -40.09 6.62
N ILE A 463 13.72 -41.36 6.25
CA ILE A 463 14.74 -42.38 6.52
C ILE A 463 16.04 -42.03 5.79
N ASP A 464 15.99 -41.82 4.47
CA ASP A 464 17.16 -41.47 3.65
C ASP A 464 17.85 -40.21 4.18
N HIS A 465 17.07 -39.19 4.57
CA HIS A 465 17.61 -37.97 5.16
C HIS A 465 18.27 -38.22 6.52
N PHE A 466 17.67 -39.06 7.37
CA PHE A 466 18.19 -39.36 8.70
C PHE A 466 19.49 -40.17 8.65
N GLU A 467 19.61 -41.13 7.75
CA GLU A 467 20.83 -41.93 7.57
C GLU A 467 22.04 -41.09 7.12
N GLY A 468 21.78 -39.92 6.53
CA GLY A 468 22.81 -38.92 6.21
C GLY A 468 23.28 -38.05 7.38
N LEU A 469 22.70 -38.17 8.57
CA LEU A 469 23.02 -37.33 9.73
C LEU A 469 24.13 -37.92 10.61
N GLN A 470 24.77 -37.06 11.41
CA GLN A 470 25.87 -37.46 12.29
C GLN A 470 25.44 -38.35 13.47
N GLU A 471 24.16 -38.28 13.86
CA GLU A 471 23.60 -39.12 14.91
C GLU A 471 23.44 -40.59 14.47
N TRP A 472 23.31 -40.86 13.16
CA TRP A 472 22.97 -42.19 12.63
C TRP A 472 23.96 -43.31 13.02
N PRO A 473 25.29 -43.13 12.90
CA PRO A 473 26.25 -44.16 13.30
C PRO A 473 26.14 -44.56 14.78
N LEU A 474 25.60 -43.68 15.63
CA LEU A 474 25.38 -43.95 17.05
C LEU A 474 24.03 -44.60 17.34
N LEU A 475 23.17 -44.82 16.34
CA LEU A 475 21.79 -45.27 16.50
C LEU A 475 21.41 -46.39 15.53
N ALA A 476 22.34 -46.83 14.69
CA ALA A 476 22.15 -47.87 13.69
C ALA A 476 21.72 -49.24 14.27
N ASP A 477 21.76 -49.40 15.60
CA ASP A 477 21.27 -50.57 16.33
C ASP A 477 19.73 -50.59 16.53
N PHE A 478 19.03 -49.48 16.27
CA PHE A 478 17.58 -49.37 16.39
C PHE A 478 16.86 -49.43 15.04
N ASP A 479 15.55 -49.69 15.09
CA ASP A 479 14.68 -49.60 13.92
C ASP A 479 14.62 -48.16 13.39
N THR A 480 14.95 -47.95 12.12
CA THR A 480 15.03 -46.61 11.51
C THR A 480 13.68 -45.89 11.51
N THR A 481 12.57 -46.63 11.38
CA THR A 481 11.23 -46.06 11.41
C THR A 481 10.93 -45.46 12.80
N ALA A 482 11.20 -46.20 13.87
CA ALA A 482 11.06 -45.72 15.23
C ALA A 482 11.92 -44.48 15.51
N LEU A 483 13.15 -44.46 14.98
CA LEU A 483 14.06 -43.31 15.09
C LEU A 483 13.49 -42.07 14.38
N CYS A 484 12.99 -42.20 13.15
CA CYS A 484 12.37 -41.11 12.42
C CYS A 484 11.14 -40.54 13.15
N LEU A 485 10.29 -41.42 13.72
CA LEU A 485 9.11 -41.04 14.49
C LEU A 485 9.47 -40.22 15.75
N VAL A 486 10.44 -40.69 16.53
CA VAL A 486 10.89 -39.98 17.74
C VAL A 486 11.61 -38.68 17.36
N ARG A 487 12.44 -38.70 16.31
CA ARG A 487 13.11 -37.51 15.80
C ARG A 487 12.14 -36.42 15.40
N TRP A 488 11.06 -36.77 14.71
CA TRP A 488 10.05 -35.81 14.30
C TRP A 488 9.37 -35.14 15.48
N ASP A 489 8.98 -35.92 16.49
CA ASP A 489 8.34 -35.38 17.70
C ASP A 489 9.28 -34.48 18.52
N LEU A 490 10.58 -34.74 18.47
CA LEU A 490 11.61 -33.93 19.13
C LEU A 490 12.20 -32.83 18.24
N TRP A 491 11.76 -32.71 16.98
CA TRP A 491 12.35 -31.81 15.99
C TRP A 491 12.40 -30.37 16.50
N GLU A 492 11.33 -29.90 17.14
CA GLU A 492 11.23 -28.54 17.68
C GLU A 492 12.12 -28.30 18.89
N ALA A 493 12.41 -29.33 19.70
CA ALA A 493 13.38 -29.20 20.78
C ALA A 493 14.79 -29.10 20.21
N PHE A 494 15.09 -29.83 19.13
CA PHE A 494 16.43 -29.83 18.53
C PHE A 494 16.68 -28.73 17.48
N ASN A 495 15.65 -27.99 17.04
CA ASN A 495 15.78 -26.94 16.04
C ASN A 495 15.31 -25.58 16.53
N VAL A 496 16.02 -24.56 16.05
CA VAL A 496 15.69 -23.13 16.09
C VAL A 496 15.07 -22.67 17.41
N ILE A 497 15.89 -22.06 18.25
CA ILE A 497 15.39 -21.26 19.37
C ILE A 497 14.67 -20.06 18.73
N ASP A 498 13.34 -20.06 18.79
CA ASP A 498 12.62 -18.83 18.58
C ASP A 498 12.85 -17.98 19.84
N TYR A 499 13.39 -16.78 19.63
CA TYR A 499 13.71 -15.84 20.70
C TYR A 499 12.60 -14.79 20.87
N SER A 500 11.46 -15.00 20.21
CA SER A 500 10.22 -14.29 20.52
C SER A 500 9.83 -14.53 22.00
N GLU A 501 9.07 -13.60 22.58
CA GLU A 501 8.45 -13.86 23.88
C GLU A 501 7.68 -15.18 23.79
N PRO A 502 7.79 -16.07 24.78
CA PRO A 502 7.03 -17.31 24.78
C PRO A 502 5.57 -16.95 24.54
N SER A 503 5.01 -17.44 23.43
CA SER A 503 3.57 -17.37 23.28
C SER A 503 3.00 -18.12 24.47
N TYR A 504 2.10 -17.51 25.23
CA TYR A 504 1.49 -18.24 26.35
C TYR A 504 0.71 -19.42 25.78
N CYS A 505 1.33 -20.58 25.81
CA CYS A 505 0.72 -21.85 25.49
C CYS A 505 0.19 -22.41 26.82
N PHE A 506 -1.11 -22.70 26.88
CA PHE A 506 -1.76 -23.37 28.03
C PHE A 506 -1.00 -24.62 28.52
N ARG A 507 -0.20 -25.24 27.64
CA ARG A 507 0.52 -26.50 27.84
C ARG A 507 2.00 -26.34 28.20
N GLY A 508 2.52 -25.11 28.26
CA GLY A 508 3.91 -24.83 28.68
C GLY A 508 4.99 -25.48 27.81
N LEU A 509 4.67 -25.81 26.55
CA LEU A 509 5.59 -26.51 25.66
C LEU A 509 6.85 -25.70 25.37
N ASP A 510 6.73 -24.38 25.23
CA ASP A 510 7.86 -23.47 25.04
C ASP A 510 8.80 -23.46 26.26
N VAL A 511 8.23 -23.50 27.47
CA VAL A 511 9.00 -23.60 28.73
C VAL A 511 9.73 -24.95 28.79
N LEU A 512 9.05 -26.05 28.47
CA LEU A 512 9.68 -27.38 28.40
C LEU A 512 10.79 -27.45 27.33
N LYS A 513 10.59 -26.79 26.19
CA LYS A 513 11.60 -26.67 25.13
C LYS A 513 12.82 -25.91 25.63
N GLU A 514 12.62 -24.80 26.32
CA GLU A 514 13.71 -24.00 26.90
C GLU A 514 14.47 -24.79 27.97
N GLU A 515 13.76 -25.44 28.91
CA GLU A 515 14.35 -26.35 29.89
C GLU A 515 15.18 -27.44 29.20
N ALA A 516 14.63 -28.11 28.18
CA ALA A 516 15.30 -29.17 27.45
C ALA A 516 16.59 -28.68 26.76
N ASN A 517 16.54 -27.52 26.12
CA ASN A 517 17.70 -26.92 25.47
C ASN A 517 18.80 -26.54 26.47
N ASN A 518 18.44 -25.98 27.61
CA ASN A 518 19.38 -25.62 28.67
C ASN A 518 20.10 -26.86 29.22
N GLU A 519 19.36 -27.95 29.49
CA GLU A 519 19.96 -29.20 29.96
C GLU A 519 20.87 -29.85 28.89
N LEU A 520 20.45 -29.83 27.62
CA LEU A 520 21.22 -30.42 26.53
C LEU A 520 22.54 -29.68 26.27
N THR A 521 22.52 -28.35 26.38
CA THR A 521 23.65 -27.46 26.05
C THR A 521 24.51 -27.08 27.26
N ALA A 522 24.23 -27.65 28.44
CA ALA A 522 25.02 -27.48 29.65
C ALA A 522 26.51 -27.87 29.44
N ILE A 523 27.42 -27.21 30.16
CA ILE A 523 28.85 -27.56 30.14
C ILE A 523 29.09 -28.96 30.71
N ALA A 524 30.26 -29.54 30.45
CA ALA A 524 30.57 -30.89 30.90
C ALA A 524 30.47 -31.05 32.43
N GLU A 525 30.82 -30.02 33.20
CA GLU A 525 30.77 -30.02 34.66
C GLU A 525 29.33 -29.96 35.22
N GLU A 526 28.42 -29.31 34.49
CA GLU A 526 27.02 -29.09 34.89
C GLU A 526 26.06 -30.09 34.26
N TYR A 527 26.51 -30.80 33.22
CA TYR A 527 25.70 -31.74 32.48
C TYR A 527 25.31 -32.93 33.35
N ASN A 528 24.02 -33.02 33.62
CA ASN A 528 23.41 -34.16 34.28
C ASN A 528 22.59 -34.94 33.25
N GLU A 529 23.12 -36.08 32.82
CA GLU A 529 22.46 -36.93 31.83
C GLU A 529 21.06 -37.35 32.29
N SER A 530 20.89 -37.81 33.53
CA SER A 530 19.58 -38.23 34.04
C SER A 530 18.55 -37.10 34.01
N LYS A 531 18.95 -35.89 34.41
CA LYS A 531 18.08 -34.71 34.37
C LYS A 531 17.73 -34.33 32.93
N CYS A 532 18.71 -34.35 32.03
CA CYS A 532 18.50 -34.08 30.60
C CYS A 532 17.50 -35.09 29.99
N LEU A 533 17.71 -36.39 30.25
CA LEU A 533 16.82 -37.45 29.77
C LEU A 533 15.40 -37.30 30.33
N GLU A 534 15.24 -36.97 31.61
CA GLU A 534 13.94 -36.72 32.24
C GLU A 534 13.21 -35.52 31.60
N THR A 535 13.93 -34.42 31.36
CA THR A 535 13.35 -33.23 30.72
C THR A 535 12.90 -33.52 29.28
N PHE A 536 13.72 -34.23 28.49
CA PHE A 536 13.32 -34.64 27.14
C PHE A 536 12.18 -35.66 27.15
N ALA A 537 12.13 -36.56 28.13
CA ALA A 537 11.00 -37.48 28.32
C ALA A 537 9.71 -36.72 28.64
N ARG A 538 9.76 -35.68 29.47
CA ARG A 538 8.62 -34.78 29.75
C ARG A 538 8.17 -34.06 28.48
N PHE A 539 9.10 -33.47 27.73
CA PHE A 539 8.81 -32.80 26.46
C PHE A 539 8.16 -33.76 25.44
N TYR A 540 8.78 -34.92 25.22
CA TYR A 540 8.28 -35.95 24.32
C TYR A 540 6.89 -36.42 24.74
N ASN A 541 6.68 -36.68 26.04
CA ASN A 541 5.38 -37.06 26.56
C ASN A 541 4.31 -36.01 26.26
N GLN A 542 4.60 -34.73 26.50
CA GLN A 542 3.67 -33.64 26.23
C GLN A 542 3.33 -33.57 24.73
N LYS A 543 4.32 -33.69 23.84
CA LYS A 543 4.10 -33.77 22.39
C LYS A 543 3.18 -34.93 21.99
N ARG A 544 3.41 -36.11 22.56
CA ARG A 544 2.58 -37.30 22.29
C ARG A 544 1.15 -37.12 22.80
N VAL A 545 0.98 -36.58 24.01
CA VAL A 545 -0.33 -36.27 24.59
C VAL A 545 -1.08 -35.27 23.72
N MET A 546 -0.43 -34.21 23.26
CA MET A 546 -1.04 -33.21 22.36
C MET A 546 -1.47 -33.81 21.03
N ALA A 547 -0.63 -34.68 20.44
CA ALA A 547 -0.94 -35.33 19.17
C ALA A 547 -2.13 -36.30 19.30
N VAL A 548 -2.20 -37.08 20.38
CA VAL A 548 -3.29 -38.05 20.59
C VAL A 548 -4.59 -37.37 21.02
N SER A 549 -4.50 -36.26 21.77
CA SER A 549 -5.67 -35.49 22.21
C SER A 549 -6.22 -34.55 21.14
N GLU A 550 -5.54 -34.38 20.02
CA GLU A 550 -5.87 -33.38 18.98
C GLU A 550 -6.01 -31.96 19.57
N GLY A 551 -5.27 -31.65 20.63
CA GLY A 551 -5.43 -30.38 21.32
C GLY A 551 -6.59 -30.33 22.33
N ASP A 552 -7.16 -31.45 22.77
CA ASP A 552 -8.17 -31.45 23.85
C ASP A 552 -7.52 -31.53 25.24
N VAL A 553 -7.41 -30.39 25.94
CA VAL A 553 -6.85 -30.28 27.30
C VAL A 553 -7.53 -31.23 28.29
N ILE A 554 -8.84 -31.46 28.15
CA ILE A 554 -9.61 -32.32 29.05
C ILE A 554 -9.15 -33.78 28.92
N MET A 555 -8.81 -34.20 27.70
CA MET A 555 -8.27 -35.53 27.43
C MET A 555 -6.85 -35.68 27.97
N GLU A 556 -6.04 -34.62 27.94
CA GLU A 556 -4.70 -34.61 28.56
C GLU A 556 -4.79 -34.89 30.06
N GLU A 557 -5.65 -34.16 30.76
CA GLU A 557 -5.90 -34.33 32.21
C GLU A 557 -6.44 -35.74 32.53
N TYR A 558 -7.23 -36.32 31.62
CA TYR A 558 -7.65 -37.71 31.75
C TYR A 558 -6.44 -38.65 31.70
N PHE A 559 -5.55 -38.50 30.72
CA PHE A 559 -4.34 -39.32 30.61
C PHE A 559 -3.44 -39.19 31.84
N GLU A 560 -3.22 -37.96 32.31
CA GLU A 560 -2.46 -37.71 33.54
C GLU A 560 -3.10 -38.40 34.75
N SER A 561 -4.42 -38.27 34.92
CA SER A 561 -5.16 -38.90 36.03
C SER A 561 -5.09 -40.43 36.05
N LYS A 562 -4.77 -41.03 34.90
CA LYS A 562 -4.62 -42.48 34.71
C LYS A 562 -3.15 -42.94 34.71
N GLY A 563 -2.19 -42.02 34.83
CA GLY A 563 -0.77 -42.34 34.67
C GLY A 563 -0.43 -42.82 33.25
N MET A 564 -1.22 -42.41 32.26
CA MET A 564 -0.97 -42.71 30.85
C MET A 564 0.05 -41.74 30.29
N ASN A 565 1.10 -42.28 29.69
CA ASN A 565 2.22 -41.52 29.15
C ASN A 565 2.82 -42.30 27.96
N TYR A 566 3.92 -41.81 27.40
CA TYR A 566 4.58 -42.48 26.28
C TYR A 566 5.11 -43.89 26.62
N THR A 567 5.35 -44.22 27.89
CA THR A 567 5.83 -45.56 28.31
C THR A 567 4.68 -46.56 28.48
N THR A 568 3.50 -46.11 28.94
CA THR A 568 2.32 -46.97 29.18
C THR A 568 1.32 -46.96 28.02
N GLY A 569 1.39 -45.95 27.14
CA GLY A 569 0.51 -45.71 26.01
C GLY A 569 -0.83 -45.05 26.36
N PHE A 570 -1.54 -44.60 25.33
CA PHE A 570 -2.77 -43.80 25.44
C PHE A 570 -4.03 -44.60 25.05
N GLN A 571 -4.16 -45.83 25.55
CA GLN A 571 -5.26 -46.75 25.17
C GLN A 571 -6.31 -46.79 26.29
N ASP A 572 -7.46 -46.10 26.16
CA ASP A 572 -8.73 -46.33 26.91
C ASP A 572 -9.83 -45.27 26.57
N MET A 573 -10.24 -45.17 25.31
CA MET A 573 -11.23 -44.13 24.91
C MET A 573 -12.64 -44.38 25.49
N ASN A 574 -12.97 -45.63 25.83
CA ASN A 574 -14.26 -45.97 26.42
C ASN A 574 -14.44 -45.40 27.83
N THR A 575 -13.38 -45.43 28.64
CA THR A 575 -13.41 -44.81 29.97
C THR A 575 -13.29 -43.29 29.90
N TYR A 576 -12.59 -42.75 28.89
CA TYR A 576 -12.56 -41.31 28.63
C TYR A 576 -13.97 -40.75 28.46
N SER A 577 -14.82 -41.36 27.62
CA SER A 577 -16.18 -40.86 27.37
C SER A 577 -17.00 -40.68 28.66
N ARG A 578 -16.95 -41.67 29.57
CA ARG A 578 -17.62 -41.59 30.88
C ARG A 578 -17.02 -40.52 31.77
N TRP A 579 -15.70 -40.41 31.78
CA TRP A 579 -14.98 -39.42 32.58
C TRP A 579 -15.31 -37.99 32.09
N ASN A 580 -15.28 -37.77 30.78
CA ASN A 580 -15.63 -36.51 30.15
C ASN A 580 -17.09 -36.13 30.42
N GLN A 581 -18.02 -37.10 30.36
CA GLN A 581 -19.43 -36.84 30.70
C GLN A 581 -19.60 -36.31 32.13
N VAL A 582 -18.84 -36.84 33.11
CA VAL A 582 -18.85 -36.31 34.48
C VAL A 582 -18.33 -34.88 34.52
N MET A 583 -17.26 -34.57 33.80
CA MET A 583 -16.70 -33.22 33.71
C MET A 583 -17.73 -32.25 33.09
N MET A 584 -18.30 -32.60 31.94
CA MET A 584 -19.30 -31.79 31.23
C MET A 584 -20.54 -31.53 32.10
N ASN A 585 -21.03 -32.54 32.83
CA ASN A 585 -22.13 -32.36 33.79
C ASN A 585 -21.77 -31.38 34.92
N ARG A 586 -20.53 -31.44 35.44
CA ARG A 586 -20.07 -30.51 36.48
C ARG A 586 -19.97 -29.09 35.95
N LEU A 587 -19.46 -28.91 34.73
CA LEU A 587 -19.37 -27.62 34.05
C LEU A 587 -20.76 -27.03 33.77
N GLN A 588 -21.69 -27.85 33.28
CA GLN A 588 -23.08 -27.47 33.05
C GLN A 588 -23.77 -27.02 34.34
N ASN A 589 -23.59 -27.75 35.44
CA ASN A 589 -24.14 -27.35 36.74
C ASN A 589 -23.61 -25.98 37.20
N VAL A 590 -22.32 -25.67 36.92
CA VAL A 590 -21.75 -24.35 37.22
C VAL A 590 -22.40 -23.29 36.35
N ALA A 591 -22.51 -23.51 35.04
CA ALA A 591 -23.12 -22.58 34.09
C ALA A 591 -24.59 -22.26 34.43
N GLU A 592 -25.41 -23.29 34.71
CA GLU A 592 -26.83 -23.15 35.07
C GLU A 592 -27.03 -22.35 36.35
N LYS A 593 -26.13 -22.53 37.33
CA LYS A 593 -26.22 -21.81 38.60
C LYS A 593 -25.63 -20.40 38.54
N LEU A 594 -24.65 -20.18 37.67
CA LEU A 594 -23.99 -18.88 37.49
C LEU A 594 -24.82 -17.93 36.63
N CYS A 595 -25.38 -18.41 35.52
CA CYS A 595 -26.19 -17.61 34.60
C CYS A 595 -27.46 -18.37 34.19
N PRO A 596 -28.49 -18.42 35.05
CA PRO A 596 -29.72 -19.17 34.79
C PRO A 596 -30.52 -18.62 33.60
N GLN A 597 -30.29 -17.37 33.21
CA GLN A 597 -30.98 -16.71 32.10
C GLN A 597 -30.46 -17.19 30.73
N LEU A 598 -29.18 -17.57 30.64
CA LEU A 598 -28.49 -17.97 29.39
C LEU A 598 -27.54 -19.18 29.62
N PRO A 599 -28.05 -20.31 30.14
CA PRO A 599 -27.21 -21.41 30.63
C PRO A 599 -26.37 -22.06 29.53
N LEU A 600 -26.91 -22.23 28.31
CA LEU A 600 -26.15 -22.80 27.18
C LEU A 600 -24.98 -21.90 26.75
N ARG A 601 -25.19 -20.58 26.67
CA ARG A 601 -24.14 -19.65 26.20
C ARG A 601 -23.03 -19.52 27.24
N CYS A 602 -23.41 -19.50 28.53
CA CYS A 602 -22.47 -19.57 29.64
C CYS A 602 -21.67 -20.88 29.64
N PHE A 603 -22.33 -22.02 29.38
CA PHE A 603 -21.66 -23.31 29.26
C PHE A 603 -20.60 -23.33 28.15
N PHE A 604 -20.95 -22.90 26.92
CA PHE A 604 -20.00 -22.92 25.81
C PHE A 604 -18.81 -21.98 26.02
N MET A 605 -19.04 -20.81 26.60
CA MET A 605 -17.95 -19.89 26.93
C MET A 605 -17.03 -20.47 28.01
N LEU A 606 -17.59 -21.04 29.08
CA LEU A 606 -16.78 -21.70 30.11
C LEU A 606 -16.02 -22.91 29.54
N LEU A 607 -16.63 -23.65 28.62
CA LEU A 607 -15.99 -24.77 27.92
C LEU A 607 -14.79 -24.29 27.10
N GLN A 608 -14.93 -23.18 26.35
CA GLN A 608 -13.84 -22.57 25.60
C GLN A 608 -12.68 -22.14 26.52
N GLU A 609 -12.99 -21.49 27.64
CA GLU A 609 -11.99 -21.05 28.61
C GLU A 609 -11.21 -22.22 29.20
N VAL A 610 -11.89 -23.29 29.67
CA VAL A 610 -11.21 -24.45 30.26
C VAL A 610 -10.47 -25.31 29.22
N GLN A 611 -10.81 -25.19 27.94
CA GLN A 611 -10.06 -25.80 26.84
C GLN A 611 -8.85 -24.95 26.40
N GLY A 612 -8.65 -23.77 26.98
CA GLY A 612 -7.52 -22.90 26.66
C GLY A 612 -7.75 -21.98 25.45
N ASN A 613 -9.01 -21.74 25.06
CA ASN A 613 -9.38 -20.78 24.01
C ASN A 613 -9.77 -19.43 24.67
N GLY A 614 -8.79 -18.57 25.00
CA GLY A 614 -9.01 -17.32 25.76
C GLY A 614 -7.83 -16.33 25.73
N LYS A 615 -7.88 -15.26 26.56
CA LYS A 615 -6.77 -14.28 26.71
C LYS A 615 -5.78 -14.74 27.78
N GLU A 616 -4.50 -14.45 27.57
CA GLU A 616 -3.38 -14.86 28.42
C GLU A 616 -3.60 -14.65 29.94
N ALA A 617 -4.07 -13.46 30.31
CA ALA A 617 -4.24 -13.05 31.70
C ALA A 617 -5.28 -13.88 32.49
N ASP A 618 -6.20 -14.56 31.81
CA ASP A 618 -7.32 -15.28 32.42
C ASP A 618 -7.08 -16.80 32.51
N PHE A 619 -6.08 -17.33 31.79
CA PHE A 619 -5.81 -18.77 31.73
C PHE A 619 -5.43 -19.41 33.06
N LYS A 620 -4.75 -18.68 33.96
CA LYS A 620 -4.42 -19.22 35.29
C LYS A 620 -5.69 -19.60 36.06
N ASN A 621 -6.72 -18.77 35.98
CA ASN A 621 -7.99 -19.04 36.66
C ASN A 621 -8.80 -20.11 35.92
N ALA A 622 -8.78 -20.11 34.59
CA ALA A 622 -9.39 -21.17 33.78
C ALA A 622 -8.80 -22.56 34.09
N ARG A 623 -7.47 -22.66 34.22
CA ARG A 623 -6.78 -23.90 34.60
C ARG A 623 -7.15 -24.38 36.00
N LEU A 624 -7.13 -23.48 36.98
CA LEU A 624 -7.53 -23.83 38.35
C LEU A 624 -9.00 -24.25 38.43
N LEU A 625 -9.87 -23.66 37.59
CA LEU A 625 -11.26 -24.05 37.46
C LEU A 625 -11.37 -25.46 36.84
N LEU A 626 -10.64 -25.73 35.75
CA LEU A 626 -10.57 -27.06 35.13
C LEU A 626 -10.17 -28.11 36.15
N GLU A 627 -9.03 -27.94 36.84
CA GLU A 627 -8.51 -28.83 37.89
C GLU A 627 -9.58 -29.12 38.97
N TYR A 628 -10.37 -28.10 39.33
CA TYR A 628 -11.44 -28.26 40.31
C TYR A 628 -12.63 -29.06 39.76
N LEU A 629 -12.94 -28.94 38.46
CA LEU A 629 -14.03 -29.63 37.78
C LEU A 629 -13.70 -31.10 37.48
N LEU A 630 -12.42 -31.47 37.35
CA LEU A 630 -11.98 -32.81 36.97
C LEU A 630 -12.62 -33.91 37.85
N PRO A 631 -13.12 -35.02 37.26
CA PRO A 631 -13.68 -36.15 38.00
C PRO A 631 -12.77 -36.75 39.08
N SER A 632 -11.44 -36.60 38.94
CA SER A 632 -10.44 -36.96 39.95
C SER A 632 -10.64 -36.19 41.26
N ASN A 633 -11.15 -34.95 41.22
CA ASN A 633 -11.55 -34.20 42.39
C ASN A 633 -12.88 -34.73 42.96
N LYS A 634 -12.77 -35.60 43.97
CA LYS A 634 -13.93 -36.17 44.69
C LYS A 634 -14.66 -35.16 45.59
N SER A 635 -14.04 -34.02 45.88
CA SER A 635 -14.59 -32.99 46.77
C SER A 635 -15.40 -31.90 46.04
N PHE A 636 -15.57 -32.05 44.72
CA PHE A 636 -16.27 -31.08 43.89
C PHE A 636 -17.68 -30.78 44.41
N ASN A 637 -18.03 -29.49 44.42
CA ASN A 637 -19.35 -28.98 44.72
C ASN A 637 -19.58 -27.68 43.96
N THR A 638 -20.69 -27.58 43.23
CA THR A 638 -21.03 -26.44 42.38
C THR A 638 -21.03 -25.11 43.13
N SER A 639 -21.66 -25.05 44.32
CA SER A 639 -21.72 -23.82 45.12
C SER A 639 -20.33 -23.39 45.61
N LYS A 640 -19.47 -24.36 45.97
CA LYS A 640 -18.09 -24.08 46.37
C LYS A 640 -17.23 -23.63 45.18
N ALA A 641 -17.44 -24.21 43.99
CA ALA A 641 -16.75 -23.79 42.76
C ALA A 641 -17.05 -22.31 42.47
N ILE A 642 -18.34 -21.95 42.44
CA ILE A 642 -18.77 -20.58 42.18
C ILE A 642 -18.18 -19.61 43.19
N LYS A 643 -18.24 -19.93 44.49
CA LYS A 643 -17.66 -19.08 45.53
C LYS A 643 -16.13 -18.96 45.42
N LYS A 644 -15.43 -20.05 45.09
CA LYS A 644 -13.96 -20.08 44.99
C LYS A 644 -13.47 -19.24 43.81
N PHE A 645 -14.21 -19.24 42.70
CA PHE A 645 -13.84 -18.57 41.45
C PHE A 645 -14.74 -17.37 41.13
N GLU A 646 -15.43 -16.80 42.13
CA GLU A 646 -16.50 -15.81 41.97
C GLU A 646 -16.06 -14.59 41.14
N SER A 647 -14.92 -13.99 41.48
CA SER A 647 -14.41 -12.82 40.76
C SER A 647 -14.12 -13.09 39.29
N TYR A 648 -13.64 -14.30 38.97
CA TYR A 648 -13.33 -14.71 37.61
C TYR A 648 -14.61 -15.03 36.82
N LEU A 649 -15.49 -15.83 37.41
CA LEU A 649 -16.75 -16.25 36.79
C LEU A 649 -17.70 -15.07 36.56
N ASN A 650 -17.76 -14.09 37.45
CA ASN A 650 -18.59 -12.89 37.26
C ASN A 650 -18.08 -12.03 36.10
N LYS A 651 -16.77 -11.81 35.96
CA LYS A 651 -16.19 -11.09 34.81
C LYS A 651 -16.57 -11.74 33.48
N LEU A 652 -16.53 -13.06 33.42
CA LEU A 652 -16.93 -13.83 32.26
C LEU A 652 -18.42 -13.63 31.92
N VAL A 653 -19.30 -13.61 32.92
CA VAL A 653 -20.74 -13.33 32.73
C VAL A 653 -21.00 -11.89 32.32
N ASP A 654 -20.25 -10.93 32.85
CA ASP A 654 -20.34 -9.52 32.47
C ASP A 654 -19.99 -9.33 30.97
N HIS A 655 -18.98 -10.04 30.48
CA HIS A 655 -18.62 -10.06 29.05
C HIS A 655 -19.74 -10.64 28.17
N LEU A 656 -20.42 -11.71 28.62
CA LEU A 656 -21.59 -12.25 27.91
C LEU A 656 -22.73 -11.23 27.81
N SER A 657 -22.93 -10.45 28.86
CA SER A 657 -24.03 -9.48 28.96
C SER A 657 -23.81 -8.29 28.02
N ILE A 658 -22.56 -7.86 27.83
CA ILE A 658 -22.18 -6.79 26.88
C ILE A 658 -22.35 -7.24 25.42
N HIS A 659 -21.95 -8.48 25.10
CA HIS A 659 -22.12 -9.01 23.73
C HIS A 659 -23.59 -9.18 23.34
N TRP A 660 -24.45 -9.53 24.31
CA TRP A 660 -25.89 -9.69 24.11
C TRP A 660 -26.61 -8.35 23.83
N MET A 661 -26.24 -7.26 24.52
CA MET A 661 -26.81 -5.93 24.26
C MET A 661 -26.45 -5.36 22.89
N ASN A 662 -25.34 -5.79 22.29
CA ASN A 662 -24.94 -5.35 20.94
C ASN A 662 -25.60 -6.17 19.82
N GLU A 663 -25.91 -7.46 20.03
CA GLU A 663 -26.62 -8.29 19.04
C GLU A 663 -28.14 -7.96 18.96
N ASP A 664 -28.76 -7.57 20.08
CA ASP A 664 -30.16 -7.13 20.09
C ASP A 664 -30.35 -5.66 19.64
N GLY A 665 -29.27 -4.88 19.55
CA GLY A 665 -29.30 -3.50 19.03
C GLY A 665 -29.57 -3.41 17.52
N ASP A 666 -29.14 -4.42 16.75
CA ASP A 666 -29.31 -4.45 15.28
C ASP A 666 -30.65 -5.10 14.84
N SER A 667 -31.43 -5.68 15.76
CA SER A 667 -32.70 -6.35 15.44
C SER A 667 -33.96 -5.55 15.82
N ILE A 668 -33.82 -4.34 16.38
CA ILE A 668 -34.95 -3.51 16.87
C ILE A 668 -35.32 -2.34 15.92
N THR A 669 -34.67 -2.17 14.77
CA THR A 669 -34.96 -1.02 13.87
C THR A 669 -35.98 -1.22 12.76
N GLU A 670 -36.70 -2.36 12.64
CA GLU A 670 -37.64 -2.55 11.51
C GLU A 670 -39.11 -2.83 11.84
N ASN A 671 -39.53 -2.93 13.10
CA ASN A 671 -40.94 -3.27 13.41
C ASN A 671 -41.68 -2.36 14.42
N SER A 672 -41.17 -1.16 14.72
CA SER A 672 -41.85 -0.24 15.67
C SER A 672 -42.35 1.08 15.06
N LEU A 673 -42.52 1.17 13.74
CA LEU A 673 -42.98 2.39 13.07
C LEU A 673 -44.45 2.39 12.58
N ASP A 674 -45.22 1.33 12.82
CA ASP A 674 -46.61 1.20 12.33
C ASP A 674 -47.70 1.29 13.42
N SER A 675 -47.40 1.84 14.61
CA SER A 675 -48.42 2.08 15.65
C SER A 675 -48.46 3.52 16.19
N MET A 676 -48.04 4.50 15.39
CA MET A 676 -48.37 5.91 15.61
C MET A 676 -48.58 6.65 14.29
N GLN A 677 -49.72 6.39 13.62
CA GLN A 677 -50.54 7.39 12.93
C GLN A 677 -51.92 6.82 12.55
#